data_AF-A0A437JZM4-F1
#
_entry.id   AF-A0A437JZM4-F1
#
_cell.length_a   1.000
_cell.length_b   1.000
_cell.length_c   1.000
_cell.angle_alpha   90.00
_cell.angle_beta   90.00
_cell.angle_gamma   90.00
#
_symmetry.space_group_name_H-M   'P 1'
#
loop_
_entity.id
_entity.type
_entity.pdbx_description
1 polymer ?
#
loop_
_entity_poly.entity_id
_entity_poly.type
_entity_poly.pdbx_seq_one_letter_code
_entity_poly.pdbx_strand_id
1 'polypeptide(L)'
;MEVQFTEQIKQLQLGAGQAFHGEGILAITKALLQSGVAYIGGYQGAPVSHLLDVMVQAKPYVDTLGVHVEACSNEASAAAMLGASLHYPVRGCVTWKSIVGTNVAADALSNLASPGVTGGTLIVVGEDTGEGASVIQERTHAFAMKSTMALFDPRPDLPTMVNCVQHAFALSEASHMPAMLGLRIRACHVRGSFEAQDNVAPRHGTHAWIDEPAPFDYGKLAHPPVTFRHEKLKVEQRIPAAQAYIEQHGLNETFEGELADVGLIVQGGLYNALQRALQTVGLADAFGDSRVPIHVLNVVYPLAPKSIGAFAAGKRAVLVLEEGTPEFIEKDVIQALRRQDLNTAVHGKDLMPPAGEYNVETLVQGLIAFGERHLPQVDLAAAKAWLAANAERRADVPVASLPPRPPGFCVGCPERPVFSALKLAQQEVGRVHVAADIGCHALATFEPFHSGHSILGYGMSLASRAGVGPLMAQRTLAIMGDGGFWHNGLLTGVQAALFNGDDAVLMIMKNGYTSATGTQDIISTPDDEAKAEAERNAAVHQSLAHKNQTIEQTLKGMGVPWLRTVHTYEVDAMRRTVEEALTTDFAGLKVIVAEGECQLERQRRLKPFVAGRLKRGERVERVKYGVDEDVCTGDHACIRLSGCPTLTVKDNPDPLRVDPVATVIDGCVGCGLCGANAHAATLCPSFYRAEVVKNAGGWERFVARWRETVTSWLRPEVVA
;
A
#
# COMPACT_ATOMS: atom_id res chain seq x y z
N MET A 1 12.39 6.00 15.63
CA MET A 1 11.66 4.87 16.23
C MET A 1 10.94 4.23 15.07
N GLU A 2 11.33 3.02 14.67
CA GLU A 2 10.41 2.10 14.00
C GLU A 2 9.09 2.11 14.80
N VAL A 3 7.96 1.91 14.14
CA VAL A 3 6.71 1.73 14.87
C VAL A 3 6.88 0.49 15.73
N GLN A 4 7.09 0.69 17.03
CA GLN A 4 7.25 -0.38 18.00
C GLN A 4 5.85 -0.85 18.39
N PHE A 5 5.53 -2.09 18.05
CA PHE A 5 4.21 -2.67 18.29
C PHE A 5 4.09 -3.30 19.68
N THR A 6 4.85 -2.81 20.68
CA THR A 6 4.95 -3.44 22.01
C THR A 6 3.59 -3.61 22.69
N GLU A 7 2.71 -2.61 22.62
CA GLU A 7 1.37 -2.70 23.21
C GLU A 7 0.45 -3.63 22.40
N GLN A 8 0.55 -3.59 21.07
CA GLN A 8 -0.21 -4.47 20.18
C GLN A 8 0.19 -5.94 20.40
N ILE A 9 1.47 -6.23 20.59
CA ILE A 9 1.98 -7.57 20.90
C ILE A 9 1.42 -8.06 22.24
N LYS A 10 1.34 -7.21 23.27
CA LYS A 10 0.69 -7.57 24.55
C LYS A 10 -0.79 -7.94 24.35
N GLN A 11 -1.51 -7.25 23.47
CA GLN A 11 -2.91 -7.58 23.18
C GLN A 11 -3.08 -8.95 22.53
N LEU A 12 -2.08 -9.45 21.79
CA LEU A 12 -2.12 -10.80 21.23
C LEU A 12 -2.11 -11.90 22.31
N GLN A 13 -1.61 -11.59 23.50
CA GLN A 13 -1.47 -12.52 24.63
C GLN A 13 -2.75 -12.68 25.46
N LEU A 14 -3.78 -11.87 25.20
CA LEU A 14 -5.03 -11.90 25.97
C LEU A 14 -5.70 -13.29 25.89
N GLY A 15 -5.97 -13.91 27.03
CA GLY A 15 -6.62 -15.22 27.12
C GLY A 15 -8.15 -15.14 27.23
N ALA A 16 -8.77 -16.30 27.44
CA ALA A 16 -10.20 -16.46 27.61
C ALA A 16 -10.77 -15.52 28.69
N GLY A 17 -11.87 -14.83 28.37
CA GLY A 17 -12.56 -13.91 29.29
C GLY A 17 -11.92 -12.53 29.42
N GLN A 18 -10.78 -12.27 28.80
CA GLN A 18 -10.17 -10.95 28.77
C GLN A 18 -10.73 -10.12 27.60
N ALA A 19 -11.01 -8.84 27.84
CA ALA A 19 -11.55 -7.96 26.82
C ALA A 19 -10.45 -7.36 25.94
N PHE A 20 -10.43 -7.72 24.66
CA PHE A 20 -9.59 -7.08 23.65
C PHE A 20 -10.17 -5.71 23.29
N HIS A 21 -9.31 -4.70 23.15
CA HIS A 21 -9.68 -3.35 22.67
C HIS A 21 -8.64 -2.86 21.67
N GLY A 22 -9.04 -2.67 20.41
CA GLY A 22 -8.08 -2.34 19.37
C GLY A 22 -8.71 -2.09 18.01
N GLU A 23 -7.84 -2.01 17.00
CA GLU A 23 -8.21 -1.85 15.59
C GLU A 23 -8.56 -3.21 14.96
N GLY A 24 -9.42 -3.18 13.94
CA GLY A 24 -9.92 -4.37 13.25
C GLY A 24 -8.80 -5.29 12.76
N ILE A 25 -7.74 -4.75 12.15
CA ILE A 25 -6.62 -5.58 11.66
C ILE A 25 -5.87 -6.32 12.77
N LEU A 26 -5.79 -5.75 13.98
CA LEU A 26 -5.18 -6.39 15.13
C LEU A 26 -6.12 -7.46 15.73
N ALA A 27 -7.44 -7.24 15.68
CA ALA A 27 -8.42 -8.26 16.03
C ALA A 27 -8.31 -9.48 15.09
N ILE A 28 -8.11 -9.27 13.78
CA ILE A 28 -7.82 -10.36 12.82
C ILE A 28 -6.53 -11.09 13.21
N THR A 29 -5.47 -10.33 13.52
CA THR A 29 -4.17 -10.88 13.96
C THR A 29 -4.31 -11.78 15.19
N LYS A 30 -5.11 -11.35 16.18
CA LYS A 30 -5.46 -12.15 17.36
C LYS A 30 -6.30 -13.38 17.00
N ALA A 31 -7.28 -13.23 16.11
CA ALA A 31 -8.15 -14.33 15.67
C ALA A 31 -7.36 -15.45 14.96
N LEU A 32 -6.28 -15.13 14.24
CA LEU A 32 -5.38 -16.13 13.65
C LEU A 32 -4.77 -17.06 14.72
N LEU A 33 -4.28 -16.49 15.82
CA LEU A 33 -3.69 -17.25 16.94
C LEU A 33 -4.75 -18.06 17.71
N GLN A 34 -5.96 -17.51 17.87
CA GLN A 34 -7.11 -18.25 18.42
C GLN A 34 -7.56 -19.39 17.50
N SER A 35 -7.18 -19.37 16.22
CA SER A 35 -7.57 -20.38 15.23
C SER A 35 -6.55 -21.50 15.05
N GLY A 36 -5.47 -21.56 15.83
CA GLY A 36 -4.49 -22.64 15.71
C GLY A 36 -3.71 -22.63 14.40
N VAL A 37 -3.41 -21.44 13.86
CA VAL A 37 -2.60 -21.27 12.66
C VAL A 37 -1.18 -21.81 12.90
N ALA A 38 -0.64 -22.56 11.94
CA ALA A 38 0.70 -23.15 12.04
C ALA A 38 1.78 -22.24 11.41
N TYR A 39 1.42 -21.49 10.37
CA TYR A 39 2.33 -20.57 9.71
C TYR A 39 1.61 -19.33 9.17
N ILE A 40 2.30 -18.20 9.22
CA ILE A 40 1.82 -16.89 8.73
C ILE A 40 2.88 -16.29 7.82
N GLY A 41 2.51 -16.04 6.56
CA GLY A 41 3.34 -15.39 5.55
C GLY A 41 2.72 -14.09 5.04
N GLY A 42 3.42 -13.37 4.17
CA GLY A 42 2.82 -12.27 3.43
C GLY A 42 3.82 -11.29 2.84
N TYR A 43 3.27 -10.34 2.08
CA TYR A 43 3.96 -9.17 1.59
C TYR A 43 3.20 -7.93 2.03
N GLN A 44 3.86 -6.99 2.71
CA GLN A 44 3.18 -5.87 3.34
C GLN A 44 2.55 -4.92 2.31
N GLY A 45 1.29 -4.54 2.54
CA GLY A 45 0.64 -3.47 1.81
C GLY A 45 -0.60 -2.93 2.53
N ALA A 46 -0.81 -1.62 2.49
CA ALA A 46 -1.97 -0.97 3.08
C ALA A 46 -3.26 -1.43 2.39
N PRO A 47 -4.39 -1.64 3.09
CA PRO A 47 -4.64 -1.34 4.50
C PRO A 47 -4.31 -2.47 5.50
N VAL A 48 -3.72 -3.59 5.06
CA VAL A 48 -3.48 -4.77 5.93
C VAL A 48 -2.04 -4.92 6.41
N SER A 49 -1.15 -3.96 6.10
CA SER A 49 0.28 -4.00 6.42
C SER A 49 0.58 -4.27 7.90
N HIS A 50 -0.21 -3.68 8.81
CA HIS A 50 -0.05 -3.85 10.26
C HIS A 50 -0.10 -5.32 10.72
N LEU A 51 -0.81 -6.21 10.02
CA LEU A 51 -0.88 -7.63 10.39
C LEU A 51 0.51 -8.26 10.37
N LEU A 52 1.21 -8.15 9.23
CA LEU A 52 2.52 -8.76 9.08
C LEU A 52 3.59 -8.00 9.88
N ASP A 53 3.52 -6.68 9.97
CA ASP A 53 4.45 -5.88 10.77
C ASP A 53 4.41 -6.27 12.25
N VAL A 54 3.20 -6.41 12.81
CA VAL A 54 3.01 -6.89 14.19
C VAL A 54 3.50 -8.32 14.33
N MET A 55 3.16 -9.23 13.41
CA MET A 55 3.57 -10.63 13.49
C MET A 55 5.09 -10.82 13.41
N VAL A 56 5.79 -10.05 12.57
CA VAL A 56 7.25 -10.08 12.46
C VAL A 56 7.91 -9.61 13.76
N GLN A 57 7.42 -8.52 14.37
CA GLN A 57 7.93 -8.07 15.69
C GLN A 57 7.50 -9.02 16.83
N ALA A 58 6.37 -9.71 16.69
CA ALA A 58 5.86 -10.68 17.65
C ALA A 58 6.54 -12.05 17.55
N LYS A 59 7.49 -12.26 16.63
CA LYS A 59 8.21 -13.53 16.42
C LYS A 59 8.61 -14.25 17.72
N PRO A 60 9.26 -13.58 18.70
CA PRO A 60 9.62 -14.23 19.96
C PRO A 60 8.43 -14.78 20.75
N TYR A 61 7.27 -14.11 20.66
CA TYR A 61 6.04 -14.56 21.32
C TYR A 61 5.35 -15.69 20.55
N VAL A 62 5.13 -15.53 19.25
CA VAL A 62 4.42 -16.54 18.45
C VAL A 62 5.20 -17.85 18.30
N ASP A 63 6.53 -17.80 18.39
CA ASP A 63 7.37 -18.99 18.47
C ASP A 63 7.06 -19.81 19.73
N THR A 64 6.74 -19.18 20.87
CA THR A 64 6.31 -19.93 22.07
C THR A 64 5.06 -20.78 21.85
N LEU A 65 4.22 -20.41 20.89
CA LEU A 65 3.03 -21.16 20.48
C LEU A 65 3.33 -22.22 19.42
N GLY A 66 4.53 -22.26 18.85
CA GLY A 66 4.91 -23.17 17.76
C GLY A 66 4.54 -22.67 16.36
N VAL A 67 4.29 -21.36 16.18
CA VAL A 67 3.83 -20.75 14.93
C VAL A 67 5.01 -20.15 14.14
N HIS A 68 5.15 -20.56 12.88
CA HIS A 68 6.16 -20.00 11.97
C HIS A 68 5.69 -18.67 11.36
N VAL A 69 6.55 -17.65 11.33
CA VAL A 69 6.24 -16.35 10.70
C VAL A 69 7.30 -15.96 9.69
N GLU A 70 6.88 -15.65 8.48
CA GLU A 70 7.75 -15.34 7.36
C GLU A 70 7.34 -14.05 6.64
N ALA A 71 8.29 -13.12 6.48
CA ALA A 71 8.13 -12.02 5.55
C ALA A 71 8.59 -12.50 4.19
N CYS A 72 7.69 -12.53 3.21
CA CYS A 72 7.97 -13.07 1.89
C CYS A 72 8.55 -11.98 0.96
N SER A 73 9.26 -12.38 -0.09
CA SER A 73 9.82 -11.45 -1.07
C SER A 73 8.78 -10.77 -1.95
N ASN A 74 7.68 -11.48 -2.24
CA ASN A 74 6.52 -11.00 -2.99
C ASN A 74 5.28 -11.87 -2.69
N GLU A 75 4.14 -11.45 -3.22
CA GLU A 75 2.84 -12.11 -3.03
C GLU A 75 2.78 -13.51 -3.64
N ALA A 76 3.55 -13.78 -4.71
CA ALA A 76 3.62 -15.11 -5.31
C ALA A 76 4.31 -16.11 -4.38
N SER A 77 5.42 -15.72 -3.76
CA SER A 77 6.11 -16.50 -2.73
C SER A 77 5.22 -16.71 -1.50
N ALA A 78 4.51 -15.66 -1.06
CA ALA A 78 3.55 -15.79 0.04
C ALA A 78 2.45 -16.80 -0.30
N ALA A 79 1.77 -16.66 -1.45
CA ALA A 79 0.74 -17.60 -1.86
C ALA A 79 1.25 -19.04 -2.04
N ALA A 80 2.48 -19.21 -2.52
CA ALA A 80 3.10 -20.53 -2.66
C ALA A 80 3.35 -21.22 -1.30
N MET A 81 3.59 -20.45 -0.23
CA MET A 81 3.71 -20.96 1.14
C MET A 81 2.47 -21.74 1.59
N LEU A 82 1.28 -21.37 1.09
CA LEU A 82 0.03 -22.10 1.36
C LEU A 82 0.03 -23.54 0.83
N GLY A 83 0.99 -23.88 -0.04
CA GLY A 83 1.18 -25.23 -0.57
C GLY A 83 1.38 -26.29 0.52
N ALA A 84 1.88 -25.92 1.71
CA ALA A 84 1.95 -26.84 2.85
C ALA A 84 0.57 -27.43 3.20
N SER A 85 -0.48 -26.62 3.13
CA SER A 85 -1.84 -27.05 3.48
C SER A 85 -2.51 -27.94 2.43
N LEU A 86 -1.87 -28.21 1.28
CA LEU A 86 -2.39 -29.16 0.28
C LEU A 86 -2.42 -30.60 0.80
N HIS A 87 -1.34 -31.02 1.44
CA HIS A 87 -1.14 -32.39 1.92
C HIS A 87 -1.15 -32.51 3.44
N TYR A 88 -0.70 -31.46 4.14
CA TYR A 88 -0.58 -31.49 5.58
C TYR A 88 -1.81 -30.86 6.25
N PRO A 89 -2.30 -31.42 7.38
CA PRO A 89 -3.45 -30.89 8.11
C PRO A 89 -3.02 -29.70 9.00
N VAL A 90 -2.42 -28.69 8.37
CA VAL A 90 -1.89 -27.49 9.02
C VAL A 90 -2.60 -26.25 8.48
N ARG A 91 -3.01 -25.36 9.39
CA ARG A 91 -3.66 -24.10 9.02
C ARG A 91 -2.62 -23.07 8.60
N GLY A 92 -2.82 -22.45 7.43
CA GLY A 92 -1.91 -21.46 6.87
C GLY A 92 -2.59 -20.12 6.63
N CYS A 93 -1.92 -19.02 6.98
CA CYS A 93 -2.39 -17.67 6.67
C CYS A 93 -1.36 -16.90 5.85
N VAL A 94 -1.82 -16.14 4.85
CA VAL A 94 -0.98 -15.19 4.11
C VAL A 94 -1.69 -13.86 3.93
N THR A 95 -0.94 -12.76 3.74
CA THR A 95 -1.55 -11.43 3.55
C THR A 95 -0.83 -10.55 2.53
N TRP A 96 -1.60 -9.70 1.84
CA TRP A 96 -1.11 -8.63 0.96
C TRP A 96 -2.22 -7.62 0.58
N LYS A 97 -1.82 -6.57 -0.13
CA LYS A 97 -2.73 -5.58 -0.72
C LYS A 97 -3.31 -6.08 -2.03
N SER A 98 -4.64 -6.16 -2.12
CA SER A 98 -5.38 -6.41 -3.35
C SER A 98 -5.91 -5.13 -4.03
N ILE A 99 -6.02 -5.10 -5.35
CA ILE A 99 -5.91 -6.21 -6.29
C ILE A 99 -4.48 -6.54 -6.76
N VAL A 100 -3.57 -5.58 -6.72
CA VAL A 100 -2.24 -5.68 -7.35
C VAL A 100 -1.41 -6.87 -6.85
N GLY A 101 -1.45 -7.15 -5.53
CA GLY A 101 -0.76 -8.30 -4.97
C GLY A 101 -1.42 -9.63 -5.35
N THR A 102 -2.74 -9.65 -5.50
CA THR A 102 -3.45 -10.85 -5.98
C THR A 102 -3.15 -11.14 -7.44
N ASN A 103 -2.91 -10.12 -8.28
CA ASN A 103 -2.43 -10.30 -9.64
C ASN A 103 -1.07 -11.03 -9.66
N VAL A 104 -0.16 -10.66 -8.75
CA VAL A 104 1.15 -11.32 -8.60
C VAL A 104 1.00 -12.75 -8.05
N ALA A 105 0.09 -12.96 -7.09
CA ALA A 105 -0.15 -14.26 -6.46
C ALA A 105 -0.96 -15.25 -7.32
N ALA A 106 -1.58 -14.79 -8.41
CA ALA A 106 -2.62 -15.51 -9.14
C ALA A 106 -2.24 -16.93 -9.59
N ASP A 107 -1.00 -17.13 -10.01
CA ASP A 107 -0.52 -18.44 -10.48
C ASP A 107 -0.44 -19.46 -9.33
N ALA A 108 0.19 -19.08 -8.21
CA ALA A 108 0.26 -19.90 -7.01
C ALA A 108 -1.13 -20.21 -6.44
N LEU A 109 -2.03 -19.22 -6.41
CA LEU A 109 -3.42 -19.43 -5.97
C LEU A 109 -4.20 -20.40 -6.88
N SER A 110 -3.98 -20.35 -8.19
CA SER A 110 -4.62 -21.29 -9.12
C SER A 110 -4.15 -22.73 -8.87
N ASN A 111 -2.85 -22.90 -8.64
CA ASN A 111 -2.24 -24.18 -8.32
C ASN A 111 -2.62 -24.71 -6.92
N LEU A 112 -2.88 -23.82 -5.96
CA LEU A 112 -3.41 -24.17 -4.64
C LEU A 112 -4.88 -24.64 -4.73
N ALA A 113 -5.71 -23.86 -5.43
CA ALA A 113 -7.16 -24.10 -5.47
C ALA A 113 -7.56 -25.28 -6.36
N SER A 114 -6.74 -25.64 -7.36
CA SER A 114 -7.00 -26.81 -8.22
C SER A 114 -7.17 -28.11 -7.39
N PRO A 115 -6.13 -28.67 -6.77
CA PRO A 115 -6.24 -29.86 -5.94
C PRO A 115 -7.03 -29.64 -4.66
N GLY A 116 -7.15 -28.39 -4.17
CA GLY A 116 -7.84 -28.06 -2.93
C GLY A 116 -7.02 -28.43 -1.69
N VAL A 117 -7.38 -27.86 -0.56
CA VAL A 117 -6.58 -27.91 0.67
C VAL A 117 -7.08 -28.95 1.67
N THR A 118 -6.17 -29.52 2.45
CA THR A 118 -6.47 -30.44 3.56
C THR A 118 -6.47 -29.68 4.89
N GLY A 119 -5.46 -28.86 5.14
CA GLY A 119 -5.47 -27.89 6.24
C GLY A 119 -6.12 -26.59 5.78
N GLY A 120 -6.85 -25.91 6.66
CA GLY A 120 -7.52 -24.67 6.30
C GLY A 120 -6.54 -23.60 5.85
N THR A 121 -6.88 -22.86 4.80
CA THR A 121 -6.05 -21.73 4.32
C THR A 121 -6.83 -20.43 4.34
N LEU A 122 -6.16 -19.36 4.75
CA LEU A 122 -6.73 -18.01 4.78
C LEU A 122 -5.80 -17.03 4.08
N ILE A 123 -6.35 -16.29 3.12
CA ILE A 123 -5.69 -15.19 2.44
C ILE A 123 -6.34 -13.89 2.92
N VAL A 124 -5.66 -13.12 3.76
CA VAL A 124 -6.14 -11.82 4.23
C VAL A 124 -5.74 -10.75 3.23
N VAL A 125 -6.72 -10.18 2.53
CA VAL A 125 -6.49 -9.19 1.48
C VAL A 125 -7.02 -7.82 1.84
N GLY A 126 -6.20 -6.79 1.65
CA GLY A 126 -6.62 -5.40 1.80
C GLY A 126 -7.21 -4.86 0.51
N GLU A 127 -8.47 -4.44 0.49
CA GLU A 127 -9.18 -3.94 -0.70
C GLU A 127 -9.44 -2.43 -0.60
N ASP A 128 -9.47 -1.73 -1.73
CA ASP A 128 -9.76 -0.29 -1.80
C ASP A 128 -10.34 0.06 -3.18
N THR A 129 -11.56 0.57 -3.16
CA THR A 129 -12.40 0.93 -4.32
C THR A 129 -12.56 2.45 -4.47
N GLY A 130 -11.96 3.24 -3.57
CA GLY A 130 -12.12 4.69 -3.46
C GLY A 130 -10.84 5.48 -3.72
N GLU A 131 -9.83 4.85 -4.33
CA GLU A 131 -8.50 5.45 -4.59
C GLU A 131 -7.78 5.98 -3.33
N GLY A 132 -8.14 5.49 -2.14
CA GLY A 132 -7.54 5.93 -0.87
C GLY A 132 -6.13 5.38 -0.62
N ALA A 133 -5.81 4.23 -1.20
CA ALA A 133 -4.58 3.48 -1.00
C ALA A 133 -4.20 2.53 -2.17
N SER A 134 -5.04 2.38 -3.21
CA SER A 134 -4.78 1.53 -4.39
C SER A 134 -4.48 2.34 -5.66
N VAL A 135 -3.62 1.79 -6.51
CA VAL A 135 -3.24 2.38 -7.81
C VAL A 135 -4.16 1.91 -8.95
N ILE A 136 -4.68 0.68 -8.87
CA ILE A 136 -5.57 0.08 -9.87
C ILE A 136 -6.90 -0.25 -9.20
N GLN A 137 -8.01 0.14 -9.85
CA GLN A 137 -9.37 -0.07 -9.37
C GLN A 137 -9.96 -1.35 -9.99
N GLU A 138 -9.64 -2.49 -9.39
CA GLU A 138 -10.20 -3.81 -9.70
C GLU A 138 -10.58 -4.54 -8.40
N ARG A 139 -11.25 -5.70 -8.51
CA ARG A 139 -11.85 -6.41 -7.37
C ARG A 139 -11.25 -7.79 -7.14
N THR A 140 -11.01 -8.13 -5.88
CA THR A 140 -10.54 -9.48 -5.51
C THR A 140 -11.55 -10.56 -5.87
N HIS A 141 -12.84 -10.20 -5.90
CA HIS A 141 -13.96 -11.09 -6.18
C HIS A 141 -13.76 -11.90 -7.48
N ALA A 142 -13.19 -11.29 -8.52
CA ALA A 142 -12.91 -11.98 -9.79
C ALA A 142 -11.94 -13.17 -9.62
N PHE A 143 -10.95 -13.05 -8.74
CA PHE A 143 -10.00 -14.12 -8.44
C PHE A 143 -10.62 -15.24 -7.59
N ALA A 144 -11.46 -14.87 -6.62
CA ALA A 144 -12.21 -15.84 -5.84
C ALA A 144 -13.08 -16.74 -6.74
N MET A 145 -13.80 -16.12 -7.70
CA MET A 145 -14.60 -16.84 -8.70
C MET A 145 -13.72 -17.67 -9.65
N LYS A 146 -12.71 -17.04 -10.27
CA LYS A 146 -11.79 -17.70 -11.23
C LYS A 146 -11.16 -18.95 -10.63
N SER A 147 -10.67 -18.87 -9.40
CA SER A 147 -9.93 -19.95 -8.75
C SER A 147 -10.82 -20.89 -7.94
N THR A 148 -12.09 -20.54 -7.72
CA THR A 148 -13.03 -21.24 -6.82
C THR A 148 -12.50 -21.27 -5.38
N MET A 149 -12.32 -20.07 -4.82
CA MET A 149 -11.90 -19.85 -3.44
C MET A 149 -13.01 -19.12 -2.71
N ALA A 150 -13.32 -19.48 -1.46
CA ALA A 150 -14.34 -18.77 -0.70
C ALA A 150 -13.88 -17.32 -0.44
N LEU A 151 -14.79 -16.35 -0.45
CA LEU A 151 -14.50 -14.94 -0.19
C LEU A 151 -15.42 -14.43 0.89
N PHE A 152 -14.82 -14.11 2.03
CA PHE A 152 -15.44 -13.44 3.16
C PHE A 152 -15.29 -11.94 2.99
N ASP A 153 -16.34 -11.20 3.31
CA ASP A 153 -16.41 -9.75 3.34
C ASP A 153 -17.18 -9.33 4.61
N PRO A 154 -16.55 -9.46 5.80
CA PRO A 154 -17.25 -9.41 7.08
C PRO A 154 -17.82 -8.03 7.36
N ARG A 155 -18.95 -8.00 8.07
CA ARG A 155 -19.47 -6.80 8.71
C ARG A 155 -18.39 -6.12 9.56
N PRO A 156 -18.15 -4.80 9.43
CA PRO A 156 -17.10 -4.10 10.17
C PRO A 156 -17.43 -3.90 11.66
N ASP A 157 -17.53 -5.00 12.40
CA ASP A 157 -17.49 -5.07 13.85
C ASP A 157 -16.50 -6.17 14.28
N LEU A 158 -15.85 -5.99 15.41
CA LEU A 158 -14.73 -6.86 15.81
C LEU A 158 -15.17 -8.30 16.11
N PRO A 159 -16.25 -8.56 16.88
CA PRO A 159 -16.74 -9.92 17.10
C PRO A 159 -17.02 -10.69 15.80
N THR A 160 -17.74 -10.09 14.84
CA THR A 160 -18.06 -10.72 13.55
C THR A 160 -16.80 -10.94 12.72
N MET A 161 -15.89 -9.97 12.67
CA MET A 161 -14.61 -10.12 11.98
C MET A 161 -13.76 -11.27 12.55
N VAL A 162 -13.66 -11.38 13.87
CA VAL A 162 -12.94 -12.47 14.57
C VAL A 162 -13.61 -13.81 14.29
N ASN A 163 -14.94 -13.87 14.36
CA ASN A 163 -15.71 -15.08 14.07
C ASN A 163 -15.53 -15.54 12.61
N CYS A 164 -15.51 -14.60 11.67
CA CYS A 164 -15.27 -14.90 10.25
C CYS A 164 -13.89 -15.52 10.02
N VAL A 165 -12.84 -15.13 10.76
CA VAL A 165 -11.52 -15.77 10.65
C VAL A 165 -11.58 -17.24 11.06
N GLN A 166 -12.22 -17.53 12.20
CA GLN A 166 -12.37 -18.90 12.70
C GLN A 166 -13.16 -19.77 11.71
N HIS A 167 -14.28 -19.24 11.22
CA HIS A 167 -15.09 -19.92 10.22
C HIS A 167 -14.45 -19.99 8.83
N ALA A 168 -13.57 -19.07 8.44
CA ALA A 168 -12.86 -19.15 7.17
C ALA A 168 -11.92 -20.36 7.14
N PHE A 169 -11.18 -20.62 8.22
CA PHE A 169 -10.39 -21.84 8.35
C PHE A 169 -11.26 -23.10 8.34
N ALA A 170 -12.33 -23.12 9.13
CA ALA A 170 -13.20 -24.29 9.24
C ALA A 170 -14.00 -24.58 7.96
N LEU A 171 -14.49 -23.55 7.26
CA LEU A 171 -15.11 -23.67 5.94
C LEU A 171 -14.09 -24.18 4.92
N SER A 172 -12.85 -23.69 4.99
CA SER A 172 -11.78 -24.13 4.09
C SER A 172 -11.48 -25.62 4.25
N GLU A 173 -11.47 -26.12 5.48
CA GLU A 173 -11.30 -27.54 5.80
C GLU A 173 -12.52 -28.37 5.39
N ALA A 174 -13.74 -27.90 5.67
CA ALA A 174 -14.97 -28.62 5.37
C ALA A 174 -15.27 -28.74 3.86
N SER A 175 -14.86 -27.73 3.08
CA SER A 175 -15.14 -27.66 1.64
C SER A 175 -13.94 -27.98 0.76
N HIS A 176 -12.74 -28.08 1.33
CA HIS A 176 -11.46 -28.12 0.61
C HIS A 176 -11.19 -26.90 -0.29
N MET A 177 -11.97 -25.81 -0.14
CA MET A 177 -11.74 -24.54 -0.84
C MET A 177 -10.79 -23.66 -0.02
N PRO A 178 -9.74 -23.09 -0.61
CA PRO A 178 -9.04 -22.00 0.05
C PRO A 178 -9.98 -20.83 0.34
N ALA A 179 -9.76 -20.10 1.45
CA ALA A 179 -10.59 -18.97 1.84
C ALA A 179 -9.82 -17.64 1.75
N MET A 180 -10.48 -16.61 1.25
CA MET A 180 -10.02 -15.22 1.24
C MET A 180 -10.86 -14.41 2.24
N LEU A 181 -10.22 -13.46 2.92
CA LEU A 181 -10.87 -12.48 3.79
C LEU A 181 -10.58 -11.08 3.25
N GLY A 182 -11.59 -10.48 2.63
CA GLY A 182 -11.54 -9.11 2.12
C GLY A 182 -11.74 -8.09 3.22
N LEU A 183 -10.78 -7.18 3.40
CA LEU A 183 -10.85 -6.09 4.37
C LEU A 183 -10.65 -4.75 3.66
N ARG A 184 -11.68 -3.89 3.73
CA ARG A 184 -11.59 -2.50 3.24
C ARG A 184 -10.87 -1.62 4.26
N ILE A 185 -10.42 -0.45 3.81
CA ILE A 185 -9.72 0.55 4.64
C ILE A 185 -10.46 0.80 5.97
N ARG A 186 -11.78 1.06 5.92
CA ARG A 186 -12.58 1.32 7.14
C ARG A 186 -12.65 0.12 8.07
N ALA A 187 -12.73 -1.11 7.55
CA ALA A 187 -12.76 -2.32 8.37
C ALA A 187 -11.40 -2.59 9.05
N CYS A 188 -10.27 -2.27 8.39
CA CYS A 188 -8.96 -2.39 9.03
C CYS A 188 -8.78 -1.42 10.21
N HIS A 189 -9.34 -0.21 10.10
CA HIS A 189 -9.15 0.87 11.08
C HIS A 189 -10.33 1.08 12.05
N VAL A 190 -11.42 0.32 11.91
CA VAL A 190 -12.51 0.36 12.89
C VAL A 190 -11.98 -0.07 14.25
N ARG A 191 -12.41 0.61 15.32
CA ARG A 191 -12.04 0.28 16.69
C ARG A 191 -13.25 -0.23 17.44
N GLY A 192 -13.03 -1.20 18.31
CA GLY A 192 -14.06 -1.74 19.18
C GLY A 192 -13.47 -2.71 20.19
N SER A 193 -14.29 -3.66 20.63
CA SER A 193 -13.89 -4.70 21.58
C SER A 193 -14.55 -6.04 21.31
N PHE A 194 -13.92 -7.11 21.77
CA PHE A 194 -14.50 -8.45 21.85
C PHE A 194 -13.91 -9.21 23.03
N GLU A 195 -14.61 -10.24 23.51
CA GLU A 195 -14.07 -11.16 24.52
C GLU A 195 -13.09 -12.13 23.85
N ALA A 196 -11.82 -12.05 24.23
CA ALA A 196 -10.77 -12.90 23.67
C ALA A 196 -10.96 -14.36 24.10
N GLN A 197 -10.44 -15.26 23.25
CA GLN A 197 -10.28 -16.68 23.56
C GLN A 197 -8.79 -16.98 23.73
N ASP A 198 -8.49 -18.11 24.36
CA ASP A 198 -7.11 -18.59 24.44
C ASP A 198 -6.51 -18.82 23.06
N ASN A 199 -5.23 -18.49 22.91
CA ASN A 199 -4.49 -18.86 21.72
C ASN A 199 -4.35 -20.38 21.68
N VAL A 200 -4.56 -20.95 20.50
CA VAL A 200 -4.50 -22.40 20.28
C VAL A 200 -3.16 -22.70 19.63
N ALA A 201 -2.34 -23.55 20.24
CA ALA A 201 -1.12 -24.04 19.59
C ALA A 201 -1.52 -24.92 18.38
N PRO A 202 -0.86 -24.80 17.22
CA PRO A 202 -1.16 -25.62 16.08
C PRO A 202 -0.84 -27.08 16.39
N ARG A 203 -1.67 -28.01 15.86
CA ARG A 203 -1.46 -29.46 16.05
C ARG A 203 -0.09 -29.91 15.55
N HIS A 204 0.38 -29.32 14.45
CA HIS A 204 1.72 -29.49 13.92
C HIS A 204 2.34 -28.12 13.66
N GLY A 205 3.58 -27.92 14.09
CA GLY A 205 4.27 -26.62 14.05
C GLY A 205 5.73 -26.74 14.49
N THR A 206 6.40 -25.62 14.81
CA THR A 206 7.83 -25.61 15.18
C THR A 206 8.12 -26.34 16.50
N HIS A 207 7.10 -26.61 17.32
CA HIS A 207 7.19 -27.36 18.59
C HIS A 207 6.52 -28.75 18.54
N ALA A 208 5.85 -29.08 17.44
CA ALA A 208 5.13 -30.35 17.26
C ALA A 208 5.37 -30.84 15.83
N TRP A 209 6.51 -31.49 15.61
CA TRP A 209 6.99 -31.84 14.27
C TRP A 209 6.16 -32.96 13.64
N ILE A 210 6.25 -33.06 12.33
CA ILE A 210 5.74 -34.21 11.58
C ILE A 210 6.95 -35.13 11.34
N ASP A 211 6.88 -36.36 11.84
CA ASP A 211 8.01 -37.29 11.81
C ASP A 211 8.41 -37.71 10.39
N GLU A 212 7.42 -37.90 9.51
CA GLU A 212 7.62 -38.29 8.10
C GLU A 212 6.85 -37.38 7.14
N PRO A 213 7.37 -37.12 5.93
CA PRO A 213 6.63 -36.41 4.89
C PRO A 213 5.28 -37.08 4.60
N ALA A 214 4.28 -36.29 4.20
CA ALA A 214 2.99 -36.84 3.80
C ALA A 214 3.17 -37.86 2.66
N PRO A 215 2.41 -38.96 2.65
CA PRO A 215 2.49 -39.93 1.57
C PRO A 215 2.18 -39.25 0.24
N PHE A 216 2.88 -39.68 -0.80
CA PHE A 216 2.67 -39.16 -2.15
C PHE A 216 1.23 -39.41 -2.62
N ASP A 217 0.53 -38.34 -3.00
CA ASP A 217 -0.80 -38.39 -3.60
C ASP A 217 -0.82 -37.56 -4.89
N TYR A 218 -0.85 -38.26 -6.02
CA TYR A 218 -0.90 -37.62 -7.34
C TYR A 218 -2.17 -36.78 -7.54
N GLY A 219 -3.28 -37.14 -6.87
CA GLY A 219 -4.54 -36.40 -6.89
C GLY A 219 -4.49 -35.06 -6.17
N LYS A 220 -3.35 -34.68 -5.60
CA LYS A 220 -3.10 -33.38 -4.99
C LYS A 220 -2.12 -32.52 -5.78
N LEU A 221 -1.67 -32.99 -6.95
CA LEU A 221 -0.81 -32.23 -7.86
C LEU A 221 -1.67 -31.61 -8.97
N ALA A 222 -1.51 -30.31 -9.24
CA ALA A 222 -2.18 -29.61 -10.33
C ALA A 222 -1.59 -29.97 -11.71
N HIS A 223 -1.53 -31.27 -12.02
CA HIS A 223 -0.87 -31.82 -13.20
C HIS A 223 -1.76 -32.87 -13.91
N PRO A 224 -1.86 -32.87 -15.25
CA PRO A 224 -2.61 -33.90 -15.97
C PRO A 224 -2.10 -35.32 -15.64
N PRO A 225 -2.98 -36.33 -15.50
CA PRO A 225 -4.39 -36.33 -15.93
C PRO A 225 -5.43 -35.91 -14.88
N VAL A 226 -5.05 -35.52 -13.66
CA VAL A 226 -6.03 -35.31 -12.56
C VAL A 226 -6.74 -33.95 -12.60
N THR A 227 -6.26 -33.00 -13.40
CA THR A 227 -6.80 -31.63 -13.46
C THR A 227 -8.28 -31.57 -13.83
N PHE A 228 -8.77 -32.42 -14.73
CA PHE A 228 -10.21 -32.47 -15.04
C PHE A 228 -11.05 -33.04 -13.89
N ARG A 229 -10.50 -33.98 -13.11
CA ARG A 229 -11.15 -34.45 -11.88
C ARG A 229 -11.23 -33.33 -10.86
N HIS A 230 -10.18 -32.52 -10.72
CA HIS A 230 -10.18 -31.37 -9.82
C HIS A 230 -11.27 -30.36 -10.16
N GLU A 231 -11.45 -30.07 -11.45
CA GLU A 231 -12.52 -29.19 -11.94
C GLU A 231 -13.91 -29.74 -11.56
N LYS A 232 -14.16 -31.04 -11.77
CA LYS A 232 -15.42 -31.67 -11.34
C LYS A 232 -15.63 -31.57 -9.83
N LEU A 233 -14.60 -31.86 -9.03
CA LEU A 233 -14.69 -31.77 -7.57
C LEU A 233 -15.09 -30.37 -7.11
N LYS A 234 -14.57 -29.31 -7.75
CA LYS A 234 -14.93 -27.93 -7.42
C LYS A 234 -16.43 -27.68 -7.51
N VAL A 235 -17.05 -28.12 -8.60
CA VAL A 235 -18.47 -27.86 -8.90
C VAL A 235 -19.40 -28.85 -8.19
N GLU A 236 -19.07 -30.13 -8.21
CA GLU A 236 -19.93 -31.21 -7.72
C GLU A 236 -19.86 -31.39 -6.20
N GLN A 237 -18.76 -30.96 -5.56
CA GLN A 237 -18.52 -31.21 -4.13
C GLN A 237 -18.16 -29.96 -3.34
N ARG A 238 -17.14 -29.20 -3.76
CA ARG A 238 -16.56 -28.13 -2.93
C ARG A 238 -17.49 -26.92 -2.77
N ILE A 239 -18.01 -26.38 -3.88
CA ILE A 239 -18.97 -25.27 -3.82
C ILE A 239 -20.23 -25.66 -3.02
N PRO A 240 -20.89 -26.82 -3.27
CA PRO A 240 -22.02 -27.26 -2.46
C PRO A 240 -21.68 -27.43 -0.97
N ALA A 241 -20.51 -27.98 -0.65
CA ALA A 241 -20.06 -28.14 0.74
C ALA A 241 -19.83 -26.78 1.43
N ALA A 242 -19.24 -25.81 0.74
CA ALA A 242 -19.10 -24.44 1.25
C ALA A 242 -20.46 -23.77 1.47
N GLN A 243 -21.39 -23.88 0.51
CA GLN A 243 -22.75 -23.35 0.64
C GLN A 243 -23.51 -23.98 1.82
N ALA A 244 -23.43 -25.29 1.99
CA ALA A 244 -24.02 -25.99 3.12
C ALA A 244 -23.41 -25.55 4.46
N TYR A 245 -22.08 -25.37 4.50
CA TYR A 245 -21.40 -24.87 5.70
C TYR A 245 -21.86 -23.45 6.07
N ILE A 246 -21.96 -22.55 5.08
CA ILE A 246 -22.45 -21.16 5.25
C ILE A 246 -23.85 -21.16 5.86
N GLU A 247 -24.76 -21.98 5.34
CA GLU A 247 -26.15 -22.08 5.82
C GLU A 247 -26.21 -22.70 7.22
N GLN A 248 -25.50 -23.80 7.46
CA GLN A 248 -25.52 -24.51 8.74
C GLN A 248 -25.01 -23.66 9.91
N HIS A 249 -24.02 -22.80 9.65
CA HIS A 249 -23.41 -21.95 10.68
C HIS A 249 -23.96 -20.52 10.68
N GLY A 250 -24.96 -20.22 9.83
CA GLY A 250 -25.59 -18.89 9.79
C GLY A 250 -24.59 -17.76 9.55
N LEU A 251 -23.61 -17.96 8.66
CA LEU A 251 -22.51 -16.99 8.49
C LEU A 251 -22.99 -15.64 7.93
N ASN A 252 -24.07 -15.64 7.15
CA ASN A 252 -24.74 -14.44 6.68
C ASN A 252 -25.87 -14.06 7.65
N GLU A 253 -25.92 -12.78 8.02
CA GLU A 253 -26.86 -12.26 9.03
C GLU A 253 -28.13 -11.72 8.37
N THR A 254 -29.27 -11.83 9.05
CA THR A 254 -30.54 -11.20 8.61
C THR A 254 -31.09 -10.34 9.74
N PHE A 255 -31.39 -9.08 9.41
CA PHE A 255 -32.02 -8.12 10.30
C PHE A 255 -33.44 -7.89 9.81
N GLU A 256 -34.41 -8.09 10.71
CA GLU A 256 -35.82 -7.87 10.41
C GLU A 256 -36.14 -6.37 10.32
N GLY A 257 -37.25 -6.05 9.66
CA GLY A 257 -37.76 -4.68 9.53
C GLY A 257 -39.25 -4.69 9.25
N GLU A 258 -39.96 -3.64 9.67
CA GLU A 258 -41.42 -3.54 9.51
C GLU A 258 -41.89 -3.47 8.04
N LEU A 259 -41.04 -2.98 7.13
CA LEU A 259 -41.29 -2.89 5.69
C LEU A 259 -40.93 -4.21 5.00
N ALA A 260 -41.60 -5.29 5.41
CA ALA A 260 -41.24 -6.66 5.08
C ALA A 260 -41.40 -7.03 3.59
N ASP A 261 -42.17 -6.26 2.83
CA ASP A 261 -42.45 -6.46 1.40
C ASP A 261 -41.34 -5.95 0.47
N VAL A 262 -40.29 -5.34 1.02
CA VAL A 262 -39.03 -5.01 0.34
C VAL A 262 -37.82 -5.49 1.15
N GLY A 263 -36.61 -5.42 0.59
CA GLY A 263 -35.41 -5.80 1.33
C GLY A 263 -34.11 -5.29 0.73
N LEU A 264 -33.06 -5.28 1.54
CA LEU A 264 -31.70 -4.91 1.13
C LEU A 264 -30.80 -6.13 1.25
N ILE A 265 -30.01 -6.41 0.22
CA ILE A 265 -28.93 -7.41 0.26
C ILE A 265 -27.62 -6.64 0.17
N VAL A 266 -26.75 -6.76 1.16
CA VAL A 266 -25.55 -5.90 1.27
C VAL A 266 -24.30 -6.72 1.52
N GLN A 267 -23.20 -6.35 0.84
CA GLN A 267 -21.86 -6.82 1.21
C GLN A 267 -21.55 -6.45 2.66
N GLY A 268 -21.08 -7.38 3.49
CA GLY A 268 -20.87 -7.15 4.92
C GLY A 268 -20.04 -5.89 5.19
N GLY A 269 -18.93 -5.71 4.47
CA GLY A 269 -18.06 -4.54 4.61
C GLY A 269 -18.71 -3.16 4.38
N LEU A 270 -19.91 -3.09 3.78
CA LEU A 270 -20.67 -1.85 3.55
C LEU A 270 -21.72 -1.56 4.64
N TYR A 271 -21.97 -2.50 5.56
CA TYR A 271 -23.08 -2.42 6.51
C TYR A 271 -23.09 -1.14 7.35
N ASN A 272 -21.95 -0.71 7.91
CA ASN A 272 -21.91 0.48 8.76
C ASN A 272 -22.23 1.75 7.96
N ALA A 273 -21.79 1.84 6.70
CA ALA A 273 -22.12 2.96 5.81
C ALA A 273 -23.61 2.91 5.41
N LEU A 274 -24.15 1.71 5.16
CA LEU A 274 -25.58 1.51 4.90
C LEU A 274 -26.43 1.97 6.09
N GLN A 275 -26.08 1.56 7.31
CA GLN A 275 -26.83 1.96 8.50
C GLN A 275 -26.86 3.48 8.67
N ARG A 276 -25.72 4.15 8.43
CA ARG A 276 -25.68 5.61 8.46
C ARG A 276 -26.51 6.26 7.34
N ALA A 277 -26.55 5.65 6.17
CA ALA A 277 -27.38 6.11 5.06
C ALA A 277 -28.88 5.91 5.35
N LEU A 278 -29.28 4.76 5.90
CA LEU A 278 -30.66 4.48 6.31
C LEU A 278 -31.13 5.48 7.38
N GLN A 279 -30.29 5.79 8.37
CA GLN A 279 -30.59 6.81 9.37
C GLN A 279 -30.81 8.19 8.72
N THR A 280 -29.99 8.54 7.73
CA THR A 280 -30.11 9.80 6.98
C THR A 280 -31.41 9.86 6.17
N VAL A 281 -31.90 8.71 5.69
CA VAL A 281 -33.16 8.57 4.95
C VAL A 281 -34.39 8.46 5.87
N GLY A 282 -34.20 8.32 7.19
CA GLY A 282 -35.30 8.08 8.14
C GLY A 282 -35.83 6.65 8.11
N LEU A 283 -35.01 5.70 7.62
CA LEU A 283 -35.29 4.27 7.54
C LEU A 283 -34.56 3.46 8.61
N ALA A 284 -33.74 4.08 9.44
CA ALA A 284 -33.18 3.47 10.64
C ALA A 284 -33.18 4.49 11.80
N ASP A 285 -33.23 3.99 13.03
CA ASP A 285 -33.14 4.83 14.22
C ASP A 285 -31.68 5.10 14.64
N ALA A 286 -31.49 5.71 15.82
CA ALA A 286 -30.16 6.00 16.36
C ALA A 286 -29.44 4.76 16.94
N PHE A 287 -30.14 3.67 17.18
CA PHE A 287 -29.60 2.40 17.69
C PHE A 287 -29.23 1.43 16.56
N GLY A 288 -29.62 1.73 15.32
CA GLY A 288 -29.31 0.93 14.15
C GLY A 288 -30.42 -0.04 13.76
N ASP A 289 -31.60 0.10 14.35
CA ASP A 289 -32.77 -0.71 13.99
C ASP A 289 -33.35 -0.19 12.67
N SER A 290 -33.24 -1.01 11.63
CA SER A 290 -33.71 -0.68 10.29
C SER A 290 -35.19 -1.02 10.13
N ARG A 291 -35.94 -0.11 9.50
CA ARG A 291 -37.33 -0.33 9.09
C ARG A 291 -37.42 -1.25 7.88
N VAL A 292 -36.37 -1.33 7.06
CA VAL A 292 -36.29 -2.24 5.91
C VAL A 292 -35.48 -3.47 6.29
N PRO A 293 -35.95 -4.70 6.04
CA PRO A 293 -35.15 -5.91 6.28
C PRO A 293 -33.82 -5.90 5.53
N ILE A 294 -32.75 -6.36 6.18
CA ILE A 294 -31.39 -6.38 5.61
C ILE A 294 -30.81 -7.79 5.69
N HIS A 295 -30.35 -8.32 4.57
CA HIS A 295 -29.54 -9.53 4.51
C HIS A 295 -28.07 -9.16 4.25
N VAL A 296 -27.22 -9.46 5.23
CA VAL A 296 -25.80 -9.12 5.23
C VAL A 296 -24.98 -10.31 4.78
N LEU A 297 -24.26 -10.14 3.67
CA LEU A 297 -23.38 -11.14 3.09
C LEU A 297 -21.98 -10.99 3.69
N ASN A 298 -21.71 -11.70 4.80
CA ASN A 298 -20.36 -11.86 5.32
C ASN A 298 -19.54 -12.85 4.49
N VAL A 299 -20.20 -13.71 3.73
CA VAL A 299 -19.60 -14.55 2.68
C VAL A 299 -20.20 -14.16 1.34
N VAL A 300 -19.38 -13.55 0.48
CA VAL A 300 -19.80 -13.02 -0.82
C VAL A 300 -19.50 -13.97 -1.98
N TYR A 301 -18.69 -15.02 -1.76
CA TYR A 301 -18.55 -16.13 -2.70
C TYR A 301 -18.10 -17.43 -1.98
N PRO A 302 -18.64 -18.60 -2.34
CA PRO A 302 -19.87 -18.76 -3.11
C PRO A 302 -21.05 -18.19 -2.32
N LEU A 303 -22.02 -17.57 -3.00
CA LEU A 303 -23.28 -17.19 -2.36
C LEU A 303 -24.06 -18.44 -1.93
N ALA A 304 -24.91 -18.29 -0.91
CA ALA A 304 -25.83 -19.33 -0.42
C ALA A 304 -27.23 -19.11 -1.00
N PRO A 305 -27.61 -19.80 -2.10
CA PRO A 305 -28.82 -19.47 -2.85
C PRO A 305 -30.11 -19.68 -2.05
N LYS A 306 -30.16 -20.68 -1.16
CA LYS A 306 -31.39 -20.94 -0.38
C LYS A 306 -31.65 -19.86 0.65
N SER A 307 -30.59 -19.38 1.32
CA SER A 307 -30.70 -18.26 2.27
C SER A 307 -31.16 -16.97 1.57
N ILE A 308 -30.57 -16.66 0.41
CA ILE A 308 -30.97 -15.51 -0.41
C ILE A 308 -32.41 -15.65 -0.92
N GLY A 309 -32.78 -16.85 -1.38
CA GLY A 309 -34.14 -17.15 -1.84
C GLY A 309 -35.16 -17.01 -0.72
N ALA A 310 -34.86 -17.53 0.47
CA ALA A 310 -35.71 -17.41 1.65
C ALA A 310 -35.91 -15.95 2.07
N PHE A 311 -34.84 -15.13 2.03
CA PHE A 311 -34.95 -13.70 2.32
C PHE A 311 -35.79 -12.94 1.27
N ALA A 312 -35.61 -13.26 -0.01
CA ALA A 312 -36.30 -12.60 -1.11
C ALA A 312 -37.75 -13.07 -1.31
N ALA A 313 -38.12 -14.24 -0.79
CA ALA A 313 -39.46 -14.80 -0.91
C ALA A 313 -40.52 -13.87 -0.31
N GLY A 314 -41.61 -13.64 -1.04
CA GLY A 314 -42.69 -12.75 -0.63
C GLY A 314 -42.39 -11.25 -0.74
N LYS A 315 -41.16 -10.85 -1.09
CA LYS A 315 -40.80 -9.45 -1.34
C LYS A 315 -41.17 -9.03 -2.76
N ARG A 316 -41.64 -7.79 -2.91
CA ARG A 316 -41.87 -7.15 -4.21
C ARG A 316 -40.54 -6.83 -4.90
N ALA A 317 -39.59 -6.30 -4.14
CA ALA A 317 -38.28 -5.92 -4.65
C ALA A 317 -37.16 -6.04 -3.60
N VAL A 318 -35.94 -6.29 -4.07
CA VAL A 318 -34.72 -6.19 -3.27
C VAL A 318 -33.70 -5.27 -3.95
N LEU A 319 -32.92 -4.54 -3.16
CA LEU A 319 -31.77 -3.75 -3.62
C LEU A 319 -30.47 -4.43 -3.19
N VAL A 320 -29.64 -4.80 -4.16
CA VAL A 320 -28.30 -5.36 -3.97
C VAL A 320 -27.28 -4.22 -3.90
N LEU A 321 -26.64 -4.09 -2.75
CA LEU A 321 -25.62 -3.11 -2.47
C LEU A 321 -24.24 -3.77 -2.64
N GLU A 322 -23.77 -3.73 -3.88
CA GLU A 322 -22.48 -4.24 -4.31
C GLU A 322 -21.58 -3.11 -4.83
N GLU A 323 -20.44 -2.92 -4.18
CA GLU A 323 -19.46 -1.89 -4.51
C GLU A 323 -18.47 -2.38 -5.58
N GLY A 324 -18.10 -1.46 -6.49
CA GLY A 324 -17.18 -1.71 -7.58
C GLY A 324 -17.82 -2.43 -8.79
N THR A 325 -17.03 -2.60 -9.84
CA THR A 325 -17.41 -3.25 -11.10
C THR A 325 -16.46 -4.40 -11.43
N PRO A 326 -16.90 -5.49 -12.09
CA PRO A 326 -18.28 -5.85 -12.44
C PRO A 326 -19.15 -6.21 -11.23
N GLU A 327 -20.47 -6.21 -11.41
CA GLU A 327 -21.51 -6.63 -10.45
C GLU A 327 -21.66 -8.16 -10.39
N PHE A 328 -20.78 -8.83 -9.64
CA PHE A 328 -20.77 -10.29 -9.50
C PHE A 328 -21.90 -10.80 -8.61
N ILE A 329 -22.15 -10.13 -7.48
CA ILE A 329 -23.16 -10.52 -6.49
C ILE A 329 -24.56 -10.29 -7.07
N GLU A 330 -24.81 -9.14 -7.70
CA GLU A 330 -26.10 -8.84 -8.31
C GLU A 330 -26.49 -9.91 -9.34
N LYS A 331 -25.56 -10.29 -10.23
CA LYS A 331 -25.76 -11.35 -11.23
C LYS A 331 -26.07 -12.70 -10.59
N ASP A 332 -25.33 -13.08 -9.56
CA ASP A 332 -25.53 -14.36 -8.88
C ASP A 332 -26.83 -14.39 -8.06
N VAL A 333 -27.25 -13.26 -7.46
CA VAL A 333 -28.56 -13.12 -6.81
C VAL A 333 -29.68 -13.29 -7.83
N ILE A 334 -29.61 -12.61 -8.97
CA ILE A 334 -30.60 -12.77 -10.05
C ILE A 334 -30.69 -14.24 -10.46
N GLN A 335 -29.55 -14.89 -10.73
CA GLN A 335 -29.52 -16.30 -11.10
C GLN A 335 -30.13 -17.20 -10.01
N ALA A 336 -29.79 -16.98 -8.74
CA ALA A 336 -30.27 -17.74 -7.61
C ALA A 336 -31.80 -17.66 -7.46
N LEU A 337 -32.37 -16.46 -7.61
CA LEU A 337 -33.83 -16.26 -7.54
C LEU A 337 -34.55 -16.91 -8.71
N ARG A 338 -34.03 -16.74 -9.94
CA ARG A 338 -34.65 -17.34 -11.14
C ARG A 338 -34.63 -18.87 -11.10
N ARG A 339 -33.55 -19.47 -10.60
CA ARG A 339 -33.47 -20.95 -10.42
C ARG A 339 -34.44 -21.49 -9.37
N GLN A 340 -34.90 -20.65 -8.45
CA GLN A 340 -35.89 -20.98 -7.43
C GLN A 340 -37.30 -20.53 -7.80
N ASP A 341 -37.52 -20.08 -9.04
CA ASP A 341 -38.79 -19.55 -9.54
C ASP A 341 -39.37 -18.40 -8.70
N LEU A 342 -38.49 -17.58 -8.11
CA LEU A 342 -38.86 -16.40 -7.33
C LEU A 342 -38.93 -15.17 -8.23
N ASN A 343 -40.08 -14.51 -8.25
CA ASN A 343 -40.36 -13.35 -9.11
C ASN A 343 -39.99 -11.98 -8.53
N THR A 344 -39.40 -11.93 -7.34
CA THR A 344 -38.91 -10.71 -6.70
C THR A 344 -38.03 -9.88 -7.65
N ALA A 345 -38.35 -8.59 -7.78
CA ALA A 345 -37.56 -7.67 -8.59
C ALA A 345 -36.19 -7.43 -7.92
N VAL A 346 -35.11 -7.45 -8.70
CA VAL A 346 -33.76 -7.18 -8.21
C VAL A 346 -33.29 -5.87 -8.80
N HIS A 347 -32.86 -4.97 -7.92
CA HIS A 347 -32.19 -3.72 -8.27
C HIS A 347 -30.77 -3.75 -7.73
N GLY A 348 -29.88 -2.98 -8.35
CA GLY A 348 -28.48 -2.84 -7.95
C GLY A 348 -27.85 -1.72 -8.74
N LYS A 349 -27.04 -2.03 -9.76
CA LYS A 349 -26.38 -1.03 -10.62
C LYS A 349 -27.32 -0.17 -11.47
N ASP A 350 -28.61 -0.51 -11.55
CA ASP A 350 -29.63 0.35 -12.16
C ASP A 350 -30.03 1.52 -11.27
N LEU A 351 -29.87 1.41 -9.95
CA LEU A 351 -30.13 2.46 -8.95
C LEU A 351 -28.87 2.97 -8.26
N MET A 352 -27.76 2.23 -8.35
CA MET A 352 -26.47 2.54 -7.75
C MET A 352 -25.41 2.79 -8.82
N PRO A 353 -24.40 3.65 -8.57
CA PRO A 353 -23.31 3.85 -9.51
C PRO A 353 -22.53 2.55 -9.81
N PRO A 354 -22.16 2.30 -11.08
CA PRO A 354 -21.40 1.11 -11.44
C PRO A 354 -19.98 1.09 -10.86
N ALA A 355 -19.34 2.26 -10.71
CA ALA A 355 -17.95 2.39 -10.29
C ALA A 355 -17.81 3.25 -9.02
N GLY A 356 -16.64 3.14 -8.39
CA GLY A 356 -16.25 3.89 -7.20
C GLY A 356 -16.71 3.27 -5.88
N GLU A 357 -16.32 3.94 -4.79
CA GLU A 357 -16.65 3.57 -3.42
C GLU A 357 -18.10 3.97 -3.07
N TYR A 358 -18.80 3.07 -2.37
CA TYR A 358 -20.12 3.32 -1.81
C TYR A 358 -20.00 3.99 -0.44
N ASN A 359 -19.71 5.29 -0.47
CA ASN A 359 -19.79 6.14 0.72
C ASN A 359 -21.26 6.42 1.12
N VAL A 360 -21.46 7.06 2.27
CA VAL A 360 -22.81 7.35 2.82
C VAL A 360 -23.65 8.15 1.84
N GLU A 361 -23.08 9.13 1.13
CA GLU A 361 -23.83 9.95 0.19
C GLU A 361 -24.29 9.15 -1.04
N THR A 362 -23.40 8.32 -1.60
CA THR A 362 -23.73 7.39 -2.69
C THR A 362 -24.86 6.44 -2.30
N LEU A 363 -24.81 5.89 -1.08
CA LEU A 363 -25.85 5.01 -0.55
C LEU A 363 -27.18 5.75 -0.33
N VAL A 364 -27.16 6.99 0.17
CA VAL A 364 -28.37 7.82 0.32
C VAL A 364 -29.04 8.07 -1.03
N GLN A 365 -28.27 8.37 -2.08
CA GLN A 365 -28.82 8.57 -3.43
C GLN A 365 -29.57 7.32 -3.94
N GLY A 366 -28.95 6.14 -3.82
CA GLY A 366 -29.58 4.89 -4.24
C GLY A 366 -30.79 4.48 -3.39
N LEU A 367 -30.73 4.72 -2.07
CA LEU A 367 -31.86 4.48 -1.16
C LEU A 367 -33.04 5.39 -1.46
N ILE A 368 -32.81 6.66 -1.84
CA ILE A 368 -33.87 7.57 -2.30
C ILE A 368 -34.50 7.01 -3.57
N ALA A 369 -33.69 6.63 -4.57
CA ALA A 369 -34.21 6.10 -5.84
C ALA A 369 -35.03 4.80 -5.63
N PHE A 370 -34.55 3.91 -4.75
CA PHE A 370 -35.29 2.70 -4.38
C PHE A 370 -36.59 3.02 -3.62
N GLY A 371 -36.53 3.99 -2.70
CA GLY A 371 -37.67 4.44 -1.91
C GLY A 371 -38.77 5.09 -2.77
N GLU A 372 -38.40 5.93 -3.73
CA GLU A 372 -39.36 6.52 -4.68
C GLU A 372 -40.11 5.47 -5.50
N ARG A 373 -39.44 4.36 -5.81
CA ARG A 373 -40.01 3.29 -6.64
C ARG A 373 -40.88 2.31 -5.85
N HIS A 374 -40.45 1.96 -4.64
CA HIS A 374 -41.04 0.84 -3.89
C HIS A 374 -41.59 1.21 -2.52
N LEU A 375 -41.29 2.39 -1.98
CA LEU A 375 -41.72 2.86 -0.66
C LEU A 375 -42.42 4.24 -0.72
N PRO A 376 -43.53 4.39 -1.48
CA PRO A 376 -44.21 5.67 -1.64
C PRO A 376 -44.77 6.25 -0.32
N GLN A 377 -44.90 5.42 0.72
CA GLN A 377 -45.35 5.82 2.05
C GLN A 377 -44.25 6.48 2.90
N VAL A 378 -42.98 6.40 2.50
CA VAL A 378 -41.85 6.94 3.25
C VAL A 378 -41.59 8.38 2.78
N ASP A 379 -41.54 9.32 3.72
CA ASP A 379 -41.15 10.71 3.40
C ASP A 379 -39.63 10.81 3.21
N LEU A 380 -39.22 11.07 1.97
CA LEU A 380 -37.83 11.22 1.57
C LEU A 380 -37.38 12.69 1.46
N ALA A 381 -38.23 13.66 1.81
CA ALA A 381 -37.95 15.08 1.64
C ALA A 381 -36.71 15.53 2.43
N ALA A 382 -36.57 15.06 3.67
CA ALA A 382 -35.41 15.38 4.50
C ALA A 382 -34.10 14.86 3.89
N ALA A 383 -34.09 13.64 3.35
CA ALA A 383 -32.92 13.04 2.72
C ALA A 383 -32.51 13.79 1.44
N LYS A 384 -33.50 14.19 0.62
CA LYS A 384 -33.29 15.01 -0.57
C LYS A 384 -32.74 16.39 -0.23
N ALA A 385 -33.29 17.03 0.81
CA ALA A 385 -32.79 18.31 1.31
C ALA A 385 -31.35 18.19 1.84
N TRP A 386 -31.01 17.08 2.51
CA TRP A 386 -29.64 16.81 2.96
C TRP A 386 -28.66 16.69 1.79
N LEU A 387 -29.03 15.98 0.72
CA LEU A 387 -28.22 15.89 -0.50
C LEU A 387 -28.04 17.25 -1.18
N ALA A 388 -29.12 18.03 -1.30
CA ALA A 388 -29.07 19.38 -1.87
C ALA A 388 -28.13 20.28 -1.06
N ALA A 389 -28.23 20.26 0.27
CA ALA A 389 -27.36 21.04 1.15
C ALA A 389 -25.88 20.61 1.08
N ASN A 390 -25.58 19.33 0.83
CA ASN A 390 -24.19 18.89 0.56
C ASN A 390 -23.69 19.46 -0.78
N ALA A 391 -24.51 19.46 -1.82
CA ALA A 391 -24.16 20.00 -3.12
C ALA A 391 -23.92 21.52 -3.07
N GLU A 392 -24.77 22.27 -2.38
CA GLU A 392 -24.60 23.71 -2.12
C GLU A 392 -23.29 23.98 -1.39
N ARG A 393 -23.02 23.26 -0.29
CA ARG A 393 -21.76 23.39 0.45
C ARG A 393 -20.51 23.13 -0.41
N ARG A 394 -20.59 22.22 -1.38
CA ARG A 394 -19.48 21.98 -2.32
C ARG A 394 -19.33 23.12 -3.33
N ALA A 395 -20.44 23.64 -3.83
CA ALA A 395 -20.45 24.75 -4.78
C ALA A 395 -19.92 26.06 -4.15
N ASP A 396 -20.17 26.26 -2.85
CA ASP A 396 -19.67 27.42 -2.09
C ASP A 396 -18.17 27.39 -1.82
N VAL A 397 -17.50 26.25 -2.01
CA VAL A 397 -16.03 26.17 -1.89
C VAL A 397 -15.39 26.70 -3.18
N PRO A 398 -14.63 27.81 -3.15
CA PRO A 398 -13.94 28.32 -4.33
C PRO A 398 -12.77 27.39 -4.71
N VAL A 399 -13.07 26.32 -5.45
CA VAL A 399 -12.11 25.28 -5.86
C VAL A 399 -10.87 25.88 -6.54
N ALA A 400 -11.05 26.95 -7.32
CA ALA A 400 -9.96 27.65 -8.02
C ALA A 400 -8.89 28.25 -7.07
N SER A 401 -9.22 28.48 -5.79
CA SER A 401 -8.31 29.03 -4.79
C SER A 401 -7.58 27.96 -3.96
N LEU A 402 -7.97 26.68 -4.08
CA LEU A 402 -7.32 25.61 -3.34
C LEU A 402 -6.10 25.11 -4.11
N PRO A 403 -4.89 25.20 -3.54
CA PRO A 403 -3.70 24.69 -4.21
C PRO A 403 -3.82 23.16 -4.34
N PRO A 404 -3.55 22.58 -5.53
CA PRO A 404 -3.52 21.15 -5.68
C PRO A 404 -2.41 20.56 -4.80
N ARG A 405 -2.67 19.38 -4.22
CA ARG A 405 -1.70 18.65 -3.39
C ARG A 405 -1.38 17.30 -4.01
N PRO A 406 -0.72 17.26 -5.19
CA PRO A 406 -0.31 16.00 -5.77
C PRO A 406 0.70 15.30 -4.86
N PRO A 407 0.77 13.96 -4.90
CA PRO A 407 1.84 13.22 -4.24
C PRO A 407 3.22 13.73 -4.68
N GLY A 408 4.15 13.86 -3.74
CA GLY A 408 5.48 14.41 -4.00
C GLY A 408 6.56 13.83 -3.10
N PHE A 409 7.82 13.96 -3.52
CA PHE A 409 8.95 13.42 -2.78
C PHE A 409 9.12 14.08 -1.40
N CYS A 410 9.65 13.34 -0.44
CA CYS A 410 10.01 13.87 0.87
C CYS A 410 11.04 15.01 0.78
N VAL A 411 11.11 15.83 1.85
CA VAL A 411 12.17 16.84 2.00
C VAL A 411 13.52 16.14 2.06
N GLY A 412 14.42 16.49 1.13
CA GLY A 412 15.72 15.86 0.98
C GLY A 412 15.65 14.40 0.51
N CYS A 413 14.64 14.00 -0.26
CA CYS A 413 14.62 12.68 -0.88
C CYS A 413 15.81 12.51 -1.85
N PRO A 414 16.52 11.36 -1.81
CA PRO A 414 17.69 11.07 -2.67
C PRO A 414 17.33 10.84 -4.15
N GLU A 415 16.05 10.74 -4.51
CA GLU A 415 15.65 10.55 -5.92
C GLU A 415 15.50 11.88 -6.68
N ARG A 416 15.19 12.98 -5.99
CA ARG A 416 15.08 14.33 -6.59
C ARG A 416 16.34 14.77 -7.36
N PRO A 417 17.56 14.58 -6.83
CA PRO A 417 18.79 14.88 -7.57
C PRO A 417 18.89 14.13 -8.90
N VAL A 418 18.41 12.89 -8.96
CA VAL A 418 18.48 12.05 -10.18
C VAL A 418 17.58 12.60 -11.27
N PHE A 419 16.35 13.01 -10.93
CA PHE A 419 15.47 13.66 -11.89
C PHE A 419 15.93 15.08 -12.27
N SER A 420 16.61 15.78 -11.36
CA SER A 420 17.28 17.04 -11.69
C SER A 420 18.37 16.80 -12.74
N ALA A 421 19.22 15.80 -12.53
CA ALA A 421 20.29 15.40 -13.45
C ALA A 421 19.73 14.91 -14.80
N LEU A 422 18.66 14.11 -14.80
CA LEU A 422 18.00 13.64 -16.02
C LEU A 422 17.44 14.81 -16.85
N LYS A 423 16.81 15.80 -16.20
CA LYS A 423 16.29 16.99 -16.87
C LYS A 423 17.40 17.82 -17.52
N LEU A 424 18.58 17.91 -16.87
CA LEU A 424 19.75 18.55 -17.44
C LEU A 424 20.35 17.72 -18.59
N ALA A 425 20.50 16.41 -18.42
CA ALA A 425 21.01 15.52 -19.47
C ALA A 425 20.15 15.59 -20.74
N GLN A 426 18.82 15.65 -20.60
CA GLN A 426 17.89 15.79 -21.73
C GLN A 426 18.04 17.10 -22.52
N GLN A 427 18.69 18.13 -21.97
CA GLN A 427 19.05 19.33 -22.74
C GLN A 427 20.16 19.03 -23.75
N GLU A 428 21.06 18.10 -23.43
CA GLU A 428 22.20 17.70 -24.27
C GLU A 428 21.84 16.53 -25.20
N VAL A 429 21.23 15.46 -24.68
CA VAL A 429 20.94 14.24 -25.45
C VAL A 429 19.56 14.23 -26.12
N GLY A 430 18.72 15.22 -25.83
CA GLY A 430 17.34 15.27 -26.29
C GLY A 430 16.36 14.47 -25.44
N ARG A 431 15.13 14.32 -25.94
CA ARG A 431 14.03 13.66 -25.21
C ARG A 431 14.25 12.15 -25.16
N VAL A 432 14.19 11.59 -23.97
CA VAL A 432 14.39 10.15 -23.73
C VAL A 432 13.06 9.50 -23.38
N HIS A 433 12.77 8.33 -23.96
CA HIS A 433 11.66 7.49 -23.50
C HIS A 433 12.00 6.91 -22.11
N VAL A 434 11.14 7.16 -21.13
CA VAL A 434 11.32 6.75 -19.74
C VAL A 434 10.21 5.79 -19.34
N ALA A 435 10.54 4.51 -19.22
CA ALA A 435 9.70 3.52 -18.58
C ALA A 435 9.91 3.56 -17.06
N ALA A 436 8.88 3.91 -16.31
CA ALA A 436 8.95 4.04 -14.86
C ALA A 436 8.34 2.81 -14.17
N ASP A 437 8.84 2.51 -12.98
CA ASP A 437 8.30 1.46 -12.11
C ASP A 437 7.33 2.06 -11.07
N ILE A 438 6.60 1.25 -10.33
CA ILE A 438 5.87 1.73 -9.14
C ILE A 438 6.87 1.97 -8.00
N GLY A 439 6.80 3.13 -7.36
CA GLY A 439 7.67 3.51 -6.24
C GLY A 439 7.76 5.02 -6.04
N CYS A 440 8.68 5.49 -5.20
CA CYS A 440 8.88 6.93 -4.98
C CYS A 440 9.22 7.66 -6.29
N HIS A 441 9.95 7.01 -7.20
CA HIS A 441 10.37 7.58 -8.48
C HIS A 441 9.19 7.82 -9.44
N ALA A 442 8.06 7.14 -9.26
CA ALA A 442 6.83 7.41 -9.99
C ALA A 442 6.29 8.83 -9.73
N LEU A 443 6.63 9.42 -8.58
CA LEU A 443 6.23 10.79 -8.23
C LEU A 443 6.87 11.85 -9.14
N ALA A 444 7.93 11.50 -9.89
CA ALA A 444 8.51 12.39 -10.88
C ALA A 444 7.66 12.56 -12.14
N THR A 445 6.57 11.81 -12.29
CA THR A 445 5.57 12.07 -13.35
C THR A 445 4.84 13.39 -13.14
N PHE A 446 4.73 13.85 -11.88
CA PHE A 446 4.15 15.14 -11.52
C PHE A 446 5.14 16.31 -11.68
N GLU A 447 4.61 17.53 -11.57
CA GLU A 447 5.44 18.74 -11.55
C GLU A 447 6.46 18.69 -10.38
N PRO A 448 7.69 19.22 -10.54
CA PRO A 448 8.21 19.94 -11.71
C PRO A 448 9.04 19.08 -12.67
N PHE A 449 9.05 17.76 -12.49
CA PHE A 449 9.92 16.86 -13.25
C PHE A 449 9.28 16.38 -14.56
N HIS A 450 7.97 16.09 -14.58
CA HIS A 450 7.24 15.64 -15.78
C HIS A 450 7.94 14.50 -16.54
N SER A 451 8.48 13.53 -15.79
CA SER A 451 9.28 12.44 -16.34
C SER A 451 8.56 11.10 -16.20
N GLY A 452 8.31 10.43 -17.31
CA GLY A 452 7.71 9.10 -17.36
C GLY A 452 6.78 8.94 -18.56
N HIS A 453 6.76 7.76 -19.17
CA HIS A 453 5.92 7.42 -20.33
C HIS A 453 5.01 6.21 -20.04
N SER A 454 5.43 5.31 -19.16
CA SER A 454 4.67 4.13 -18.76
C SER A 454 4.97 3.76 -17.31
N ILE A 455 3.97 3.18 -16.63
CA ILE A 455 4.10 2.52 -15.33
C ILE A 455 3.23 1.27 -15.39
N LEU A 456 3.84 0.07 -15.44
CA LEU A 456 3.11 -1.19 -15.65
C LEU A 456 3.06 -2.13 -14.43
N GLY A 457 3.66 -1.74 -13.30
CA GLY A 457 3.68 -2.55 -12.09
C GLY A 457 5.03 -2.49 -11.40
N TYR A 458 5.17 -3.27 -10.34
CA TYR A 458 6.33 -3.27 -9.46
C TYR A 458 7.42 -4.24 -9.96
N GLY A 459 8.61 -3.74 -10.25
CA GLY A 459 9.70 -4.48 -10.90
C GLY A 459 9.55 -4.60 -12.42
N MET A 460 8.62 -3.87 -13.06
CA MET A 460 8.27 -4.08 -14.47
C MET A 460 8.85 -3.04 -15.44
N SER A 461 9.53 -2.00 -14.96
CA SER A 461 9.96 -0.89 -15.84
C SER A 461 10.88 -1.33 -16.97
N LEU A 462 11.89 -2.16 -16.67
CA LEU A 462 12.84 -2.66 -17.67
C LEU A 462 12.19 -3.61 -18.68
N ALA A 463 11.22 -4.41 -18.25
CA ALA A 463 10.46 -5.27 -19.15
C ALA A 463 9.54 -4.44 -20.06
N SER A 464 8.87 -3.43 -19.50
CA SER A 464 7.89 -2.61 -20.23
C SER A 464 8.50 -1.80 -21.39
N ARG A 465 9.77 -1.41 -21.29
CA ARG A 465 10.47 -0.71 -22.39
C ARG A 465 10.83 -1.62 -23.57
N ALA A 466 10.82 -2.94 -23.41
CA ALA A 466 11.33 -3.87 -24.42
C ALA A 466 10.57 -3.76 -25.76
N GLY A 467 9.28 -3.44 -25.73
CA GLY A 467 8.48 -3.18 -26.92
C GLY A 467 8.75 -1.82 -27.58
N VAL A 468 9.35 -0.88 -26.87
CA VAL A 468 9.63 0.49 -27.36
C VAL A 468 11.05 0.61 -27.90
N GLY A 469 12.03 -0.06 -27.28
CA GLY A 469 13.44 0.02 -27.65
C GLY A 469 13.70 -0.13 -29.16
N PRO A 470 13.21 -1.20 -29.81
CA PRO A 470 13.38 -1.41 -31.26
C PRO A 470 12.73 -0.35 -32.16
N LEU A 471 11.82 0.47 -31.63
CA LEU A 471 11.09 1.51 -32.36
C LEU A 471 11.77 2.89 -32.24
N MET A 472 12.83 3.01 -31.45
CA MET A 472 13.47 4.28 -31.12
C MET A 472 14.87 4.36 -31.71
N ALA A 473 15.22 5.53 -32.26
CA ALA A 473 16.59 5.82 -32.71
C ALA A 473 17.55 6.07 -31.52
N GLN A 474 17.01 6.46 -30.37
CA GLN A 474 17.74 6.68 -29.13
C GLN A 474 17.44 5.58 -28.12
N ARG A 475 18.39 5.31 -27.22
CA ARG A 475 18.21 4.33 -26.14
C ARG A 475 17.10 4.76 -25.20
N THR A 476 16.31 3.78 -24.78
CA THR A 476 15.27 3.96 -23.76
C THR A 476 15.88 3.87 -22.36
N LEU A 477 15.32 4.63 -21.42
CA LEU A 477 15.65 4.59 -20.00
C LEU A 477 14.54 3.87 -19.22
N ALA A 478 14.90 2.90 -18.39
CA ALA A 478 14.03 2.32 -17.38
C ALA A 478 14.46 2.80 -15.99
N ILE A 479 13.51 3.21 -15.15
CA ILE A 479 13.77 3.62 -13.77
C ILE A 479 13.07 2.66 -12.84
N MET A 480 13.80 2.08 -11.89
CA MET A 480 13.35 1.04 -10.96
C MET A 480 13.87 1.33 -9.55
N GLY A 481 13.09 1.06 -8.52
CA GLY A 481 13.59 1.06 -7.14
C GLY A 481 14.30 -0.25 -6.80
N ASP A 482 15.20 -0.24 -5.82
CA ASP A 482 15.81 -1.47 -5.29
C ASP A 482 14.80 -2.51 -4.77
N GLY A 483 13.70 -2.06 -4.17
CA GLY A 483 12.60 -2.95 -3.83
C GLY A 483 11.96 -3.61 -5.06
N GLY A 484 11.74 -2.87 -6.14
CA GLY A 484 11.19 -3.42 -7.40
C GLY A 484 12.17 -4.39 -8.08
N PHE A 485 13.46 -4.12 -7.95
CA PHE A 485 14.53 -5.00 -8.41
C PHE A 485 14.46 -6.38 -7.73
N TRP A 486 14.32 -6.41 -6.40
CA TRP A 486 14.22 -7.66 -5.63
C TRP A 486 12.84 -8.33 -5.72
N HIS A 487 11.78 -7.58 -6.02
CA HIS A 487 10.42 -8.13 -6.12
C HIS A 487 10.22 -8.95 -7.40
N ASN A 488 10.50 -8.37 -8.57
CA ASN A 488 10.35 -9.03 -9.88
C ASN A 488 11.33 -8.52 -10.96
N GLY A 489 12.00 -7.38 -10.74
CA GLY A 489 12.80 -6.71 -11.77
C GLY A 489 14.05 -7.44 -12.20
N LEU A 490 14.62 -8.26 -11.31
CA LEU A 490 15.74 -9.14 -11.66
C LEU A 490 15.37 -10.15 -12.75
N LEU A 491 14.24 -10.85 -12.57
CA LEU A 491 13.79 -11.93 -13.45
C LEU A 491 13.10 -11.38 -14.71
N THR A 492 12.13 -10.48 -14.54
CA THR A 492 11.33 -9.96 -15.65
C THR A 492 12.10 -8.94 -16.50
N GLY A 493 13.03 -8.22 -15.89
CA GLY A 493 13.80 -7.16 -16.52
C GLY A 493 15.21 -7.60 -16.91
N VAL A 494 16.10 -7.70 -15.92
CA VAL A 494 17.55 -7.86 -16.16
C VAL A 494 17.86 -9.16 -16.90
N GLN A 495 17.33 -10.29 -16.43
CA GLN A 495 17.54 -11.59 -17.09
C GLN A 495 17.05 -11.56 -18.53
N ALA A 496 15.85 -11.04 -18.79
CA ALA A 496 15.28 -10.95 -20.13
C ALA A 496 16.10 -10.03 -21.05
N ALA A 497 16.56 -8.89 -20.54
CA ALA A 497 17.38 -7.94 -21.30
C ALA A 497 18.74 -8.54 -21.69
N LEU A 498 19.41 -9.25 -20.76
CA LEU A 498 20.67 -9.94 -21.04
C LEU A 498 20.49 -11.08 -22.03
N PHE A 499 19.42 -11.86 -21.90
CA PHE A 499 19.12 -12.97 -22.81
C PHE A 499 18.89 -12.48 -24.24
N ASN A 500 18.19 -11.35 -24.42
CA ASN A 500 17.87 -10.80 -25.74
C ASN A 500 18.95 -9.85 -26.30
N GLY A 501 19.99 -9.53 -25.52
CA GLY A 501 21.03 -8.59 -25.94
C GLY A 501 20.53 -7.14 -26.07
N ASP A 502 19.58 -6.74 -25.22
CA ASP A 502 18.94 -5.42 -25.28
C ASP A 502 19.94 -4.28 -25.07
N ASP A 503 19.91 -3.27 -25.95
CA ASP A 503 20.66 -2.02 -25.79
C ASP A 503 19.80 -0.94 -25.11
N ALA A 504 19.86 -0.87 -23.78
CA ALA A 504 19.04 0.05 -22.98
C ALA A 504 19.75 0.50 -21.70
N VAL A 505 19.20 1.54 -21.06
CA VAL A 505 19.68 2.02 -19.75
C VAL A 505 18.68 1.63 -18.66
N LEU A 506 19.15 0.96 -17.63
CA LEU A 506 18.44 0.72 -16.38
C LEU A 506 19.04 1.62 -15.30
N MET A 507 18.20 2.41 -14.65
CA MET A 507 18.53 3.20 -13.49
C MET A 507 17.85 2.62 -12.26
N ILE A 508 18.65 2.09 -11.33
CA ILE A 508 18.19 1.51 -10.06
C ILE A 508 18.35 2.56 -8.96
N MET A 509 17.23 3.05 -8.41
CA MET A 509 17.18 3.91 -7.24
C MET A 509 17.42 3.05 -6.00
N LYS A 510 18.64 3.06 -5.48
CA LYS A 510 19.05 2.29 -4.30
C LYS A 510 19.01 3.17 -3.07
N ASN A 511 17.86 3.17 -2.41
CA ASN A 511 17.64 3.93 -1.18
C ASN A 511 17.64 3.06 0.09
N GLY A 512 17.72 1.74 -0.07
CA GLY A 512 17.84 0.74 0.99
C GLY A 512 16.51 0.18 1.48
N TYR A 513 15.36 0.61 0.93
CA TYR A 513 14.05 0.25 1.47
C TYR A 513 12.97 0.24 0.39
N THR A 514 11.91 -0.55 0.57
CA THR A 514 10.65 -0.28 -0.14
C THR A 514 9.99 0.95 0.50
N SER A 515 10.44 2.13 0.07
CA SER A 515 10.19 3.39 0.77
C SER A 515 8.74 3.87 0.67
N ALA A 516 8.12 3.73 -0.50
CA ALA A 516 6.77 4.25 -0.75
C ALA A 516 5.67 3.58 0.09
N THR A 517 5.90 2.35 0.55
CA THR A 517 4.93 1.53 1.30
C THR A 517 5.18 1.54 2.81
N GLY A 518 6.00 2.47 3.32
CA GLY A 518 6.30 2.58 4.74
C GLY A 518 7.67 2.05 5.15
N THR A 519 8.66 2.09 4.24
CA THR A 519 10.07 1.75 4.47
C THR A 519 10.28 0.30 4.94
N GLN A 520 9.74 -0.65 4.17
CA GLN A 520 9.91 -2.07 4.45
C GLN A 520 11.36 -2.49 4.20
N ASP A 521 11.88 -3.36 5.07
CA ASP A 521 13.19 -3.96 4.92
C ASP A 521 13.21 -4.94 3.75
N ILE A 522 14.31 -4.91 3.01
CA ILE A 522 14.59 -5.70 1.80
C ILE A 522 16.07 -6.12 1.81
N ILE A 523 16.48 -6.93 0.82
CA ILE A 523 17.86 -7.42 0.73
C ILE A 523 18.90 -6.28 0.66
N SER A 524 18.55 -5.11 0.10
CA SER A 524 19.42 -3.93 0.03
C SER A 524 19.36 -3.04 1.28
N THR A 525 18.60 -3.40 2.31
CA THR A 525 18.55 -2.66 3.57
C THR A 525 19.87 -2.77 4.33
N PRO A 526 20.38 -1.65 4.89
CA PRO A 526 21.52 -1.70 5.80
C PRO A 526 21.19 -2.56 7.02
N ASP A 527 22.04 -3.54 7.32
CA ASP A 527 21.85 -4.42 8.48
C ASP A 527 22.01 -3.68 9.82
N ASP A 528 21.57 -4.32 10.90
CA ASP A 528 21.58 -3.71 12.22
C ASP A 528 23.00 -3.48 12.76
N GLU A 529 23.98 -4.26 12.31
CA GLU A 529 25.38 -4.06 12.71
C GLU A 529 25.95 -2.79 12.05
N ALA A 530 25.65 -2.52 10.78
CA ALA A 530 26.01 -1.29 10.09
C ALA A 530 25.35 -0.07 10.74
N LYS A 531 24.08 -0.20 11.17
CA LYS A 531 23.38 0.85 11.95
C LYS A 531 24.09 1.09 13.29
N ALA A 532 24.39 0.03 14.03
CA ALA A 532 25.05 0.10 15.34
C ALA A 532 26.49 0.65 15.23
N GLU A 533 27.24 0.26 14.20
CA GLU A 533 28.58 0.78 13.93
C GLU A 533 28.56 2.29 13.67
N ALA A 534 27.59 2.77 12.89
CA ALA A 534 27.43 4.20 12.62
C ALA A 534 27.15 5.01 13.91
N GLU A 535 26.43 4.43 14.86
CA GLU A 535 26.21 5.03 16.18
C GLU A 535 27.49 5.04 17.02
N ARG A 536 28.20 3.91 17.11
CA ARG A 536 29.47 3.80 17.87
C ARG A 536 30.53 4.77 17.36
N ASN A 537 30.61 4.97 16.04
CA ASN A 537 31.60 5.83 15.40
C ASN A 537 31.15 7.29 15.27
N ALA A 538 30.01 7.68 15.85
CA ALA A 538 29.40 9.01 15.67
C ALA A 538 29.20 9.42 14.19
N ALA A 539 29.13 8.45 13.29
CA ALA A 539 28.93 8.59 11.85
C ALA A 539 27.45 8.50 11.45
N VAL A 540 26.53 8.65 12.42
CA VAL A 540 25.06 8.54 12.26
C VAL A 540 24.50 9.41 11.14
N HIS A 541 25.19 10.50 10.81
CA HIS A 541 24.83 11.44 9.75
C HIS A 541 25.18 10.94 8.35
N GLN A 542 25.93 9.87 8.17
CA GLN A 542 26.29 9.35 6.85
C GLN A 542 25.17 8.46 6.27
N SER A 543 25.10 8.39 4.94
CA SER A 543 24.27 7.41 4.22
C SER A 543 24.76 6.01 4.55
N LEU A 544 23.87 5.08 4.90
CA LEU A 544 24.24 3.67 5.11
C LEU A 544 23.97 2.79 3.87
N ALA A 545 23.26 3.30 2.86
CA ALA A 545 22.88 2.52 1.67
C ALA A 545 24.10 1.97 0.90
N HIS A 546 25.22 2.69 0.90
CA HIS A 546 26.47 2.26 0.26
C HIS A 546 27.13 1.02 0.91
N LYS A 547 26.80 0.69 2.18
CA LYS A 547 27.40 -0.44 2.91
C LYS A 547 26.91 -1.79 2.39
N ASN A 548 25.67 -1.84 1.90
CA ASN A 548 25.12 -3.01 1.26
C ASN A 548 25.48 -2.98 -0.23
N GLN A 549 26.18 -3.98 -0.78
CA GLN A 549 26.56 -4.02 -2.21
C GLN A 549 25.91 -5.19 -2.97
N THR A 550 24.84 -5.77 -2.42
CA THR A 550 24.26 -7.01 -2.93
C THR A 550 23.72 -6.82 -4.36
N ILE A 551 23.08 -5.69 -4.68
CA ILE A 551 22.60 -5.39 -6.04
C ILE A 551 23.76 -5.39 -7.03
N GLU A 552 24.84 -4.67 -6.73
CA GLU A 552 26.01 -4.56 -7.58
C GLU A 552 26.68 -5.92 -7.79
N GLN A 553 26.79 -6.74 -6.73
CA GLN A 553 27.36 -8.07 -6.80
C GLN A 553 26.47 -9.04 -7.61
N THR A 554 25.15 -8.98 -7.43
CA THR A 554 24.20 -9.78 -8.20
C THR A 554 24.25 -9.43 -9.69
N LEU A 555 24.24 -8.14 -10.05
CA LEU A 555 24.34 -7.69 -11.44
C LEU A 555 25.66 -8.14 -12.08
N LYS A 556 26.79 -8.02 -11.36
CA LYS A 556 28.08 -8.56 -11.82
C LYS A 556 28.03 -10.07 -12.01
N GLY A 557 27.43 -10.80 -11.07
CA GLY A 557 27.27 -12.25 -11.15
C GLY A 557 26.40 -12.72 -12.32
N MET A 558 25.39 -11.92 -12.71
CA MET A 558 24.59 -12.15 -13.90
C MET A 558 25.30 -11.78 -15.22
N GLY A 559 26.50 -11.19 -15.14
CA GLY A 559 27.27 -10.79 -16.32
C GLY A 559 26.86 -9.45 -16.91
N VAL A 560 26.30 -8.52 -16.11
CA VAL A 560 26.04 -7.15 -16.57
C VAL A 560 27.37 -6.45 -16.90
N PRO A 561 27.60 -6.07 -18.16
CA PRO A 561 28.92 -5.62 -18.64
C PRO A 561 29.20 -4.15 -18.32
N TRP A 562 28.18 -3.29 -18.37
CA TRP A 562 28.28 -1.87 -18.06
C TRP A 562 27.51 -1.57 -16.79
N LEU A 563 28.25 -1.33 -15.71
CA LEU A 563 27.71 -1.03 -14.38
C LEU A 563 28.43 0.20 -13.80
N ARG A 564 27.66 1.18 -13.35
CA ARG A 564 28.15 2.38 -12.64
C ARG A 564 27.32 2.60 -11.39
N THR A 565 27.98 2.88 -10.26
CA THR A 565 27.31 3.33 -9.03
C THR A 565 27.61 4.81 -8.85
N VAL A 566 26.59 5.63 -8.65
CA VAL A 566 26.73 7.08 -8.51
C VAL A 566 25.95 7.54 -7.29
N HIS A 567 26.58 8.38 -6.47
CA HIS A 567 25.90 8.99 -5.34
C HIS A 567 24.90 10.04 -5.83
N THR A 568 23.64 9.88 -5.45
CA THR A 568 22.52 10.66 -5.99
C THR A 568 22.71 12.17 -5.85
N TYR A 569 23.22 12.66 -4.72
CA TYR A 569 23.42 14.10 -4.48
C TYR A 569 24.52 14.75 -5.33
N GLU A 570 25.35 13.97 -6.01
CA GLU A 570 26.35 14.45 -6.97
C GLU A 570 25.70 14.67 -8.35
N VAL A 571 24.84 15.70 -8.44
CA VAL A 571 23.98 15.95 -9.62
C VAL A 571 24.76 16.01 -10.93
N ASP A 572 25.93 16.64 -10.94
CA ASP A 572 26.78 16.74 -12.13
C ASP A 572 27.40 15.39 -12.53
N ALA A 573 27.81 14.57 -11.57
CA ALA A 573 28.30 13.21 -11.85
C ALA A 573 27.16 12.34 -12.40
N MET A 574 25.98 12.40 -11.78
CA MET A 574 24.78 11.70 -12.24
C MET A 574 24.39 12.12 -13.67
N ARG A 575 24.41 13.43 -13.96
CA ARG A 575 24.13 13.96 -15.31
C ARG A 575 25.08 13.33 -16.33
N ARG A 576 26.39 13.43 -16.09
CA ARG A 576 27.42 12.90 -17.01
C ARG A 576 27.31 11.38 -17.19
N THR A 577 27.01 10.64 -16.13
CA THR A 577 26.81 9.18 -16.24
C THR A 577 25.57 8.82 -17.04
N VAL A 578 24.47 9.58 -16.91
CA VAL A 578 23.26 9.39 -17.73
C VAL A 578 23.56 9.70 -19.20
N GLU A 579 24.25 10.81 -19.48
CA GLU A 579 24.69 11.18 -20.83
C GLU A 579 25.59 10.10 -21.45
N GLU A 580 26.58 9.59 -20.70
CA GLU A 580 27.46 8.50 -21.13
C GLU A 580 26.64 7.24 -21.43
N ALA A 581 25.74 6.83 -20.54
CA ALA A 581 24.94 5.62 -20.72
C ALA A 581 24.05 5.67 -21.98
N LEU A 582 23.56 6.87 -22.32
CA LEU A 582 22.70 7.08 -23.48
C LEU A 582 23.50 7.21 -24.78
N THR A 583 24.73 7.73 -24.74
CA THR A 583 25.51 8.08 -25.96
C THR A 583 26.71 7.17 -26.24
N THR A 584 27.16 6.35 -25.29
CA THR A 584 28.32 5.45 -25.46
C THR A 584 28.19 4.50 -26.65
N ASP A 585 29.30 4.12 -27.28
CA ASP A 585 29.34 3.12 -28.36
C ASP A 585 29.09 1.69 -27.86
N PHE A 586 29.11 1.45 -26.54
CA PHE A 586 28.82 0.15 -25.97
C PHE A 586 27.37 -0.28 -26.28
N ALA A 587 27.19 -1.38 -27.01
CA ALA A 587 25.88 -1.96 -27.32
C ALA A 587 25.53 -3.06 -26.31
N GLY A 588 24.48 -2.85 -25.52
CA GLY A 588 24.01 -3.79 -24.51
C GLY A 588 23.41 -3.09 -23.29
N LEU A 589 23.06 -3.85 -22.26
CA LEU A 589 22.43 -3.29 -21.06
C LEU A 589 23.43 -2.46 -20.25
N LYS A 590 23.10 -1.17 -20.05
CA LYS A 590 23.75 -0.28 -19.09
C LYS A 590 22.95 -0.26 -17.81
N VAL A 591 23.63 -0.43 -16.67
CA VAL A 591 23.00 -0.26 -15.37
C VAL A 591 23.68 0.85 -14.58
N ILE A 592 22.89 1.83 -14.15
CA ILE A 592 23.26 2.88 -13.21
C ILE A 592 22.60 2.56 -11.87
N VAL A 593 23.39 2.32 -10.83
CA VAL A 593 22.92 2.24 -9.45
C VAL A 593 23.03 3.62 -8.83
N ALA A 594 21.90 4.31 -8.71
CA ALA A 594 21.79 5.61 -8.07
C ALA A 594 21.66 5.42 -6.55
N GLU A 595 22.75 5.61 -5.82
CA GLU A 595 22.84 5.35 -4.39
C GLU A 595 22.49 6.59 -3.56
N GLY A 596 21.59 6.43 -2.60
CA GLY A 596 21.33 7.44 -1.58
C GLY A 596 20.28 6.97 -0.59
N GLU A 597 20.63 6.89 0.68
CA GLU A 597 19.73 6.41 1.74
C GLU A 597 18.41 7.20 1.81
N CYS A 598 17.31 6.47 2.02
CA CYS A 598 16.00 7.07 2.28
C CYS A 598 16.07 8.10 3.41
N GLN A 599 15.69 9.34 3.09
CA GLN A 599 15.85 10.45 4.02
C GLN A 599 14.91 10.32 5.23
N LEU A 600 13.78 9.61 5.12
CA LEU A 600 12.92 9.35 6.27
C LEU A 600 13.62 8.44 7.28
N GLU A 601 14.23 7.35 6.83
CA GLU A 601 14.96 6.42 7.71
C GLU A 601 16.20 7.06 8.32
N ARG A 602 16.96 7.80 7.51
CA ARG A 602 18.09 8.60 8.01
C ARG A 602 17.65 9.59 9.09
N GLN A 603 16.52 10.28 8.93
CA GLN A 603 15.98 11.17 9.96
C GLN A 603 15.44 10.43 11.18
N ARG A 604 14.89 9.21 11.02
CA ARG A 604 14.46 8.36 12.15
C ARG A 604 15.63 7.91 13.01
N ARG A 605 16.81 7.71 12.42
CA ARG A 605 18.07 7.45 13.13
C ARG A 605 18.66 8.73 13.77
N LEU A 606 18.67 9.84 13.03
CA LEU A 606 19.29 11.09 13.48
C LEU A 606 18.54 11.82 14.61
N LYS A 607 17.21 11.87 14.56
CA LYS A 607 16.42 12.66 15.53
C LYS A 607 16.62 12.20 16.98
N PRO A 608 16.52 10.89 17.32
CA PRO A 608 16.77 10.41 18.67
C PRO A 608 18.20 10.66 19.13
N PHE A 609 19.18 10.40 18.25
CA PHE A 609 20.59 10.65 18.53
C PHE A 609 20.84 12.12 18.90
N VAL A 610 20.35 13.05 18.07
CA VAL A 610 20.45 14.50 18.31
C VAL A 610 19.73 14.90 19.61
N ALA A 611 18.53 14.40 19.86
CA ALA A 611 17.80 14.68 21.08
C ALA A 611 18.54 14.18 22.33
N GLY A 612 19.18 13.01 22.26
CA GLY A 612 20.03 12.47 23.32
C GLY A 612 21.23 13.36 23.62
N ARG A 613 21.94 13.82 22.57
CA ARG A 613 23.07 14.78 22.72
C ARG A 613 22.61 16.09 23.37
N LEU A 614 21.50 16.67 22.90
CA LEU A 614 20.96 17.90 23.46
C LEU A 614 20.60 17.76 24.94
N LYS A 615 19.99 16.64 25.36
CA LYS A 615 19.69 16.35 26.76
C LYS A 615 20.94 16.26 27.64
N ARG A 616 22.06 15.78 27.08
CA ARG A 616 23.36 15.73 27.77
C ARG A 616 24.13 17.06 27.73
N GLY A 617 23.56 18.12 27.17
CA GLY A 617 24.23 19.42 27.03
C GLY A 617 25.36 19.43 25.99
N GLU A 618 25.44 18.42 25.14
CA GLU A 618 26.50 18.29 24.14
C GLU A 618 26.26 19.23 22.96
N ARG A 619 27.35 19.69 22.33
CA ARG A 619 27.31 20.46 21.08
C ARG A 619 26.61 19.65 20.01
N VAL A 620 25.64 20.28 19.35
CA VAL A 620 24.92 19.75 18.19
C VAL A 620 24.96 20.79 17.08
N GLU A 621 25.35 20.36 15.89
CA GLU A 621 25.36 21.18 14.70
C GLU A 621 24.32 20.66 13.70
N ARG A 622 23.53 21.56 13.13
CA ARG A 622 22.58 21.26 12.07
C ARG A 622 22.88 22.14 10.87
N VAL A 623 23.06 21.52 9.71
CA VAL A 623 23.19 22.23 8.45
C VAL A 623 21.81 22.63 7.92
N LYS A 624 21.68 23.88 7.49
CA LYS A 624 20.54 24.45 6.76
C LYS A 624 21.10 25.19 5.53
N TYR A 625 20.33 25.22 4.45
CA TYR A 625 20.63 26.09 3.32
C TYR A 625 19.70 27.30 3.35
N GLY A 626 20.14 28.41 2.78
CA GLY A 626 19.36 29.62 2.61
C GLY A 626 19.58 30.22 1.22
N VAL A 627 18.75 31.21 0.90
CA VAL A 627 18.86 32.03 -0.31
C VAL A 627 19.09 33.46 0.14
N ASP A 628 20.15 34.06 -0.36
CA ASP A 628 20.42 35.49 -0.23
C ASP A 628 19.47 36.24 -1.17
N GLU A 629 18.62 37.07 -0.57
CA GLU A 629 17.59 37.83 -1.28
C GLU A 629 18.16 38.96 -2.14
N ASP A 630 19.32 39.50 -1.76
CA ASP A 630 20.00 40.56 -2.51
C ASP A 630 20.60 40.02 -3.81
N VAL A 631 21.02 38.75 -3.80
CA VAL A 631 21.63 38.06 -4.96
C VAL A 631 20.58 37.32 -5.81
N CYS A 632 19.43 36.97 -5.23
CA CYS A 632 18.38 36.23 -5.91
C CYS A 632 17.85 37.01 -7.11
N THR A 633 17.82 36.36 -8.29
CA THR A 633 17.29 36.94 -9.53
C THR A 633 15.77 36.94 -9.59
N GLY A 634 15.10 36.10 -8.79
CA GLY A 634 13.64 35.93 -8.83
C GLY A 634 13.13 35.05 -9.98
N ASP A 635 14.02 34.39 -10.75
CA ASP A 635 13.60 33.53 -11.88
C ASP A 635 12.97 32.19 -11.46
N HIS A 636 13.18 31.77 -10.21
CA HIS A 636 12.74 30.52 -9.59
C HIS A 636 13.12 29.23 -10.35
N ALA A 637 14.17 29.26 -11.18
CA ALA A 637 14.69 28.08 -11.86
C ALA A 637 15.15 27.01 -10.86
N CYS A 638 15.70 27.44 -9.72
CA CYS A 638 16.10 26.55 -8.62
C CYS A 638 14.92 25.74 -8.05
N ILE A 639 13.72 26.32 -7.98
CA ILE A 639 12.48 25.64 -7.56
C ILE A 639 12.05 24.63 -8.62
N ARG A 640 12.01 25.04 -9.90
CA ARG A 640 11.60 24.17 -11.03
C ARG A 640 12.57 23.03 -11.33
N LEU A 641 13.82 23.13 -10.87
CA LEU A 641 14.81 22.07 -11.00
C LEU A 641 14.86 21.16 -9.77
N SER A 642 14.74 21.71 -8.56
CA SER A 642 14.85 20.92 -7.31
C SER A 642 13.52 20.30 -6.87
N GLY A 643 12.42 21.02 -7.04
CA GLY A 643 11.09 20.67 -6.53
C GLY A 643 10.99 20.58 -5.00
N CYS A 644 11.98 21.07 -4.25
CA CYS A 644 12.08 20.87 -2.81
C CYS A 644 10.93 21.61 -2.08
N PRO A 645 10.15 20.96 -1.20
CA PRO A 645 9.02 21.61 -0.53
C PRO A 645 9.44 22.72 0.45
N THR A 646 10.71 22.71 0.86
CA THR A 646 11.25 23.76 1.74
C THR A 646 11.85 24.92 0.98
N LEU A 647 11.99 24.83 -0.35
CA LEU A 647 12.44 25.92 -1.21
C LEU A 647 11.20 26.55 -1.85
N THR A 648 10.75 27.65 -1.27
CA THR A 648 9.50 28.34 -1.63
C THR A 648 9.79 29.81 -1.96
N VAL A 649 8.76 30.61 -2.14
CA VAL A 649 8.86 32.05 -2.38
C VAL A 649 8.42 32.84 -1.14
N LYS A 650 8.97 34.04 -0.98
CA LYS A 650 8.51 35.08 -0.05
C LYS A 650 8.52 36.44 -0.76
N ASP A 651 7.83 37.41 -0.19
CA ASP A 651 7.89 38.78 -0.68
C ASP A 651 9.32 39.31 -0.64
N ASN A 652 9.65 40.14 -1.62
CA ASN A 652 10.95 40.80 -1.68
C ASN A 652 11.04 41.84 -0.55
N PRO A 653 12.09 41.85 0.27
CA PRO A 653 12.27 42.91 1.26
C PRO A 653 12.51 44.29 0.61
N ASP A 654 12.99 44.32 -0.64
CA ASP A 654 13.19 45.55 -1.40
C ASP A 654 11.85 46.03 -2.00
N PRO A 655 11.30 47.17 -1.55
CA PRO A 655 10.02 47.67 -2.05
C PRO A 655 10.08 48.08 -3.54
N LEU A 656 11.27 48.22 -4.13
CA LEU A 656 11.44 48.51 -5.56
C LEU A 656 11.37 47.25 -6.43
N ARG A 657 11.45 46.06 -5.84
CA ARG A 657 11.39 44.77 -6.55
C ARG A 657 10.07 44.07 -6.23
N VAL A 658 9.16 44.07 -7.19
CA VAL A 658 7.82 43.47 -7.03
C VAL A 658 7.82 41.94 -7.13
N ASP A 659 8.84 41.35 -7.77
CA ASP A 659 8.92 39.90 -7.93
C ASP A 659 9.39 39.22 -6.63
N PRO A 660 8.71 38.15 -6.20
CA PRO A 660 9.07 37.45 -4.98
C PRO A 660 10.41 36.73 -5.12
N VAL A 661 11.12 36.60 -3.99
CA VAL A 661 12.43 35.94 -3.94
C VAL A 661 12.29 34.51 -3.43
N ALA A 662 13.20 33.64 -3.86
CA ALA A 662 13.27 32.29 -3.31
C ALA A 662 13.72 32.32 -1.84
N THR A 663 13.22 31.39 -1.03
CA THR A 663 13.57 31.26 0.38
C THR A 663 13.55 29.81 0.82
N VAL A 664 14.36 29.48 1.83
CA VAL A 664 14.42 28.15 2.43
C VAL A 664 13.87 28.18 3.86
N ILE A 665 12.73 27.51 4.07
CA ILE A 665 12.07 27.44 5.37
C ILE A 665 12.71 26.40 6.32
N ASP A 666 12.35 26.45 7.60
CA ASP A 666 12.99 25.67 8.68
C ASP A 666 12.80 24.14 8.60
N GLY A 667 11.96 23.66 7.67
CA GLY A 667 11.85 22.23 7.35
C GLY A 667 13.10 21.64 6.69
N CYS A 668 14.06 22.47 6.25
CA CYS A 668 15.26 22.01 5.53
C CYS A 668 16.08 20.99 6.33
N VAL A 669 16.37 19.84 5.72
CA VAL A 669 17.19 18.77 6.33
C VAL A 669 18.68 18.87 5.99
N GLY A 670 19.11 19.94 5.32
CA GLY A 670 20.53 20.18 5.02
C GLY A 670 21.13 19.23 3.98
N CYS A 671 20.33 18.69 3.04
CA CYS A 671 20.80 17.69 2.07
C CYS A 671 21.75 18.21 0.97
N GLY A 672 21.85 19.53 0.77
CA GLY A 672 22.76 20.13 -0.22
C GLY A 672 22.28 20.12 -1.68
N LEU A 673 21.17 19.45 -2.00
CA LEU A 673 20.65 19.38 -3.37
C LEU A 673 20.46 20.74 -4.04
N CYS A 674 19.92 21.74 -3.34
CA CYS A 674 19.73 23.07 -3.93
C CYS A 674 21.04 23.73 -4.40
N GLY A 675 22.14 23.56 -3.65
CA GLY A 675 23.46 24.01 -4.07
C GLY A 675 24.05 23.17 -5.19
N ALA A 676 23.89 21.84 -5.13
CA ALA A 676 24.34 20.93 -6.19
C ALA A 676 23.65 21.24 -7.54
N ASN A 677 22.34 21.50 -7.51
CA ASN A 677 21.57 21.94 -8.66
C ASN A 677 22.02 23.32 -9.17
N ALA A 678 22.29 24.27 -8.26
CA ALA A 678 22.75 25.60 -8.64
C ALA A 678 24.08 25.54 -9.39
N HIS A 679 25.03 24.71 -8.94
CA HIS A 679 26.29 24.50 -9.64
C HIS A 679 26.11 23.75 -10.96
N ALA A 680 25.38 22.62 -10.96
CA ALA A 680 25.23 21.78 -12.15
C ALA A 680 24.49 22.49 -13.31
N ALA A 681 23.52 23.35 -12.98
CA ALA A 681 22.71 24.10 -13.94
C ALA A 681 23.17 25.56 -14.13
N THR A 682 24.30 25.97 -13.51
CA THR A 682 24.83 27.35 -13.59
C THR A 682 23.77 28.41 -13.23
N LEU A 683 23.08 28.21 -12.11
CA LEU A 683 22.06 29.14 -11.60
C LEU A 683 22.70 30.33 -10.86
N CYS A 684 21.88 31.32 -10.48
CA CYS A 684 22.35 32.45 -9.68
C CYS A 684 23.05 32.00 -8.38
N PRO A 685 24.13 32.68 -7.95
CA PRO A 685 24.94 32.27 -6.81
C PRO A 685 24.32 32.69 -5.46
N SER A 686 22.99 32.66 -5.34
CA SER A 686 22.27 33.14 -4.16
C SER A 686 22.22 32.12 -3.03
N PHE A 687 22.62 30.87 -3.23
CA PHE A 687 22.56 29.86 -2.19
C PHE A 687 23.74 29.94 -1.22
N TYR A 688 23.45 29.89 0.08
CA TYR A 688 24.47 29.79 1.13
C TYR A 688 24.20 28.61 2.06
N ARG A 689 25.27 28.07 2.64
CA ARG A 689 25.23 27.03 3.68
C ARG A 689 25.33 27.69 5.05
N ALA A 690 24.37 27.42 5.92
CA ALA A 690 24.35 27.88 7.31
C ALA A 690 24.51 26.69 8.27
N GLU A 691 25.35 26.86 9.28
CA GLU A 691 25.53 25.91 10.38
C GLU A 691 24.83 26.47 11.63
N VAL A 692 23.77 25.80 12.08
CA VAL A 692 23.05 26.15 13.30
C VAL A 692 23.61 25.31 14.43
N VAL A 693 24.34 25.95 15.35
CA VAL A 693 24.95 25.28 16.50
C VAL A 693 24.07 25.48 17.74
N LYS A 694 23.69 24.37 18.39
CA LYS A 694 23.07 24.34 19.72
C LYS A 694 24.08 23.83 20.74
N ASN A 695 23.98 24.33 21.98
CA ASN A 695 24.98 24.12 23.03
C ASN A 695 26.39 24.52 22.57
N ALA A 696 26.49 25.68 21.93
CA ALA A 696 27.75 26.22 21.43
C ALA A 696 28.77 26.40 22.56
N GLY A 697 30.04 26.09 22.26
CA GLY A 697 31.16 26.26 23.19
C GLY A 697 31.47 27.72 23.49
N GLY A 698 32.30 27.99 24.51
CA GLY A 698 32.67 29.35 24.91
C GLY A 698 33.32 30.16 23.77
N TRP A 699 34.23 29.52 23.02
CA TRP A 699 34.88 30.13 21.85
C TRP A 699 33.90 30.48 20.74
N GLU A 700 32.97 29.58 20.41
CA GLU A 700 31.96 29.81 19.37
C GLU A 700 31.04 30.99 19.73
N ARG A 701 30.65 31.10 21.00
CA ARG A 701 29.87 32.25 21.49
C ARG A 701 30.65 33.56 21.42
N PHE A 702 31.94 33.52 21.74
CA PHE A 702 32.82 34.69 21.63
C PHE A 702 32.94 35.15 20.16
N VAL A 703 33.23 34.21 19.24
CA VAL A 703 33.31 34.50 17.81
C VAL A 703 31.98 35.02 17.26
N ALA A 704 30.85 34.44 17.68
CA ALA A 704 29.53 34.90 17.27
C ALA A 704 29.28 36.35 17.72
N ARG A 705 29.55 36.69 18.98
CA ARG A 705 29.42 38.06 19.51
C ARG A 705 30.33 39.04 18.79
N TRP A 706 31.58 38.65 18.54
CA TRP A 706 32.52 39.50 17.82
C TRP A 706 32.05 39.75 16.39
N ARG A 707 31.62 38.70 15.67
CA ARG A 707 31.04 38.82 14.32
C ARG A 707 29.83 39.73 14.32
N GLU A 708 28.90 39.55 15.26
CA GLU A 708 27.69 40.38 15.39
C GLU A 708 28.02 41.85 15.68
N THR A 709 29.04 42.12 16.49
CA THR A 709 29.52 43.48 16.78
C THR A 709 30.16 44.12 15.54
N VAL A 710 30.95 43.36 14.78
CA VAL A 710 31.59 43.86 13.55
C VAL A 710 30.55 44.07 12.45
N THR A 711 29.61 43.13 12.26
CA THR A 711 28.58 43.25 11.23
C THR A 711 27.54 44.31 11.56
N SER A 712 27.20 44.55 12.83
CA SER A 712 26.33 45.68 13.19
C SER A 712 26.98 47.03 12.89
N TRP A 713 28.31 47.12 13.00
CA TRP A 713 29.07 48.32 12.64
C TRP A 713 29.19 48.54 11.12
N LEU A 714 29.14 47.46 10.34
CA LEU A 714 29.26 47.49 8.88
C LEU A 714 27.91 47.50 8.14
N ARG A 715 26.80 47.22 8.83
CA ARG A 715 25.46 47.31 8.25
C ARG A 715 25.12 48.77 8.02
N PRO A 716 24.76 49.19 6.79
CA PRO A 716 24.21 50.53 6.59
C PRO A 716 22.95 50.68 7.46
N GLU A 717 22.77 51.85 8.08
CA GLU A 717 21.51 52.18 8.77
C GLU A 717 20.37 52.02 7.75
N VAL A 718 19.56 50.97 7.93
CA VAL A 718 18.31 50.83 7.20
C VAL A 718 17.40 51.92 7.76
N VAL A 719 17.33 53.04 7.04
CA VAL A 719 16.32 54.07 7.28
C VAL A 719 14.97 53.41 7.07
N ALA A 720 14.14 53.49 8.11
CA ALA A 720 12.85 52.82 8.26
C ALA A 720 11.88 53.03 7.09
#